data_AF-A0A2V1DDS4-F1
#
_entry.id   AF-A0A2V1DDS4-F1
#
_cell.length_a   1.000
_cell.length_b   1.000
_cell.length_c   1.000
_cell.angle_alpha   90.00
_cell.angle_beta   90.00
_cell.angle_gamma   90.00
#
_symmetry.space_group_name_H-M   'P 1'
#
loop_
_entity.id
_entity.type
_entity.pdbx_description
1 polymer ?
#
loop_
_entity_poly.entity_id
_entity_poly.type
_entity_poly.pdbx_seq_one_letter_code
_entity_poly.pdbx_strand_id
1 'polypeptide(L)'
;MSSETQQTAPQVQSGSAPHRFDPNFTDAVINAMGPNTDPRLRVVMSSLIRHLHDFTREVELTVDEWMAGVKFINLIGQTSTATRNEAHRMSDVLGLESLVDEIAHKHVNESGEEPTSSSILGPFWSPNAPFRELGGSIIQDPNPNGQTTLMHGIITDLDTKKPIPGAVIDIWQASANGKYDFQDPENQTPNNLRGKFRTNEKGEYWFYCYKPTAYSLPTDGAAGELFKALDRHPMRPAHIHLMMTAEGYKPVTTQIYPRDDPYVTNDTVFAVKDDLLIDFFPAKNDPKATLDLTYNVKLAPKDGKTAPMEGTKSLRHQSYKHLEPFHPPMLLLHHPTLRRVILTTTRYKHPFTTTPHTTPTKMRVPYAPSIAPTPAAEPIYTRIAARRAPRPLIPLDLALLHNPAVADGWNSFIGAIRTQTSVPESLKELAISRVAVLNHAVHEWDVHAALAVKAGVGRDAMRTVFTAPVHARGGDDEAVKSGEKEEEEEEGGLTSEQWAVLRYTDQMTIGVEVEDAVAHALKGFLSDKQVVELTATVAAYNCVSRFLAKRFASTKHPKGFEPPTQGELDELRERVQEFTRREIPQELAQKTDHINEFPNEMWPKLGEAGFLGITADEEYGGLAMGYQAHCVVMEEMSRASGSIALSYAAHSQLCVNQLMLNGSPEQKAKYLPGLISGQQIGALAMSEHSAGSDVVSMKTTAKEVDGGYLLNGTKMWITNGPDAHTIIVYAKTIPDGGSKGITAFIVETADAKGFSLVSKLDKLGMRGSNTGELAFDNVFVPSENVLGPINKGVRVLMEGLDLERLVLSAGPLGLMQASLDTVLPYTHQRRQFGAPIATNQLVQGKLADMYTKYRASSAFTYAVARAIDESHEDPEIRTQDCAGAILYAAERASEVAADAVQLMGGMGYMNEVPVGRILRDAKLYEIGAGTSEVRRMVIGRAFNKEFKER
;
A
#
# COMPACT_ATOMS: atom_id res chain seq x y z
N MET A 1 -8.75 -45.62 -1.43
CA MET A 1 -9.81 -44.80 -0.80
C MET A 1 -9.16 -43.51 -0.35
N SER A 2 -9.54 -42.39 -0.94
CA SER A 2 -8.92 -41.08 -0.71
C SER A 2 -10.05 -40.05 -0.75
N SER A 3 -10.51 -39.62 0.44
CA SER A 3 -11.58 -38.64 0.58
C SER A 3 -11.05 -37.24 0.32
N GLU A 4 -11.43 -36.63 -0.79
CA GLU A 4 -11.18 -35.22 -1.06
C GLU A 4 -12.01 -34.36 -0.09
N THR A 5 -11.38 -33.82 0.95
CA THR A 5 -12.02 -32.83 1.83
C THR A 5 -12.07 -31.48 1.12
N GLN A 6 -13.09 -31.30 0.29
CA GLN A 6 -13.48 -29.99 -0.24
C GLN A 6 -13.80 -29.04 0.91
N GLN A 7 -13.48 -27.75 0.76
CA GLN A 7 -14.04 -26.71 1.64
C GLN A 7 -15.52 -26.52 1.29
N THR A 8 -16.39 -27.15 2.08
CA THR A 8 -17.84 -26.86 2.03
C THR A 8 -18.14 -25.57 2.78
N ALA A 9 -18.97 -24.70 2.19
CA ALA A 9 -19.55 -23.58 2.92
C ALA A 9 -20.40 -24.08 4.11
N PRO A 10 -20.58 -23.29 5.18
CA PRO A 10 -21.42 -23.67 6.31
C PRO A 10 -22.84 -24.02 5.87
N GLN A 11 -23.28 -25.26 6.08
CA GLN A 11 -24.68 -25.62 5.87
C GLN A 11 -25.52 -25.08 7.03
N VAL A 12 -26.24 -24.00 6.77
CA VAL A 12 -27.38 -23.59 7.61
C VAL A 12 -28.44 -24.68 7.50
N GLN A 13 -28.70 -25.41 8.58
CA GLN A 13 -29.75 -26.42 8.65
C GLN A 13 -30.82 -26.06 9.69
N SER A 14 -32.06 -26.48 9.40
CA SER A 14 -33.26 -26.23 10.19
C SER A 14 -33.15 -26.83 11.59
N GLY A 15 -33.48 -26.05 12.63
CA GLY A 15 -33.20 -26.41 14.01
C GLY A 15 -34.13 -27.44 14.66
N SER A 16 -33.56 -28.22 15.58
CA SER A 16 -34.29 -28.95 16.63
C SER A 16 -33.37 -29.32 17.80
N ALA A 17 -32.94 -28.32 18.59
CA ALA A 17 -32.19 -28.49 19.85
C ALA A 17 -32.35 -27.23 20.75
N PRO A 18 -32.24 -27.33 22.09
CA PRO A 18 -32.79 -26.32 23.02
C PRO A 18 -31.82 -25.17 23.38
N HIS A 19 -30.98 -24.72 22.45
CA HIS A 19 -29.91 -23.75 22.74
C HIS A 19 -30.29 -22.33 22.29
N ARG A 20 -30.05 -21.30 23.14
CA ARG A 20 -30.40 -19.89 22.85
C ARG A 20 -29.64 -19.30 21.66
N PHE A 21 -28.46 -19.84 21.36
CA PHE A 21 -27.58 -19.46 20.26
C PHE A 21 -27.16 -20.71 19.50
N ASP A 22 -26.86 -20.59 18.19
CA ASP A 22 -26.46 -21.73 17.35
C ASP A 22 -25.28 -22.50 17.98
N PRO A 23 -25.45 -23.80 18.31
CA PRO A 23 -24.37 -24.61 18.86
C PRO A 23 -23.28 -24.89 17.83
N ASN A 24 -23.60 -24.94 16.54
CA ASN A 24 -22.72 -25.43 15.47
C ASN A 24 -21.78 -24.35 14.90
N PHE A 25 -22.11 -23.06 15.05
CA PHE A 25 -21.36 -21.93 14.51
C PHE A 25 -19.85 -22.00 14.78
N THR A 26 -19.45 -22.36 16.01
CA THR A 26 -18.04 -22.49 16.41
C THR A 26 -17.29 -23.55 15.62
N ASP A 27 -17.91 -24.72 15.41
CA ASP A 27 -17.28 -25.79 14.64
C ASP A 27 -17.29 -25.49 13.14
N ALA A 28 -18.28 -24.73 12.62
CA ALA A 28 -18.26 -24.25 11.24
C ALA A 28 -17.07 -23.30 10.97
N VAL A 29 -16.76 -22.38 11.90
CA VAL A 29 -15.59 -21.49 11.80
C VAL A 29 -14.28 -22.27 11.92
N ILE A 30 -14.20 -23.27 12.80
CA ILE A 30 -13.01 -24.13 12.94
C ILE A 30 -12.77 -24.97 11.69
N ASN A 31 -13.84 -25.50 11.07
CA ASN A 31 -13.76 -26.31 9.85
C ASN A 31 -13.40 -25.49 8.60
N ALA A 32 -13.56 -24.15 8.63
CA ALA A 32 -13.13 -23.29 7.52
C ALA A 32 -11.60 -23.25 7.31
N MET A 33 -10.80 -23.63 8.32
CA MET A 33 -9.33 -23.69 8.22
C MET A 33 -8.88 -24.63 7.08
N GLY A 34 -8.26 -24.06 6.04
CA GLY A 34 -7.86 -24.77 4.82
C GLY A 34 -6.82 -25.88 5.05
N PRO A 35 -6.70 -26.85 4.13
CA PRO A 35 -5.93 -28.09 4.36
C PRO A 35 -4.43 -27.88 4.63
N ASN A 36 -3.87 -26.73 4.23
CA ASN A 36 -2.45 -26.39 4.41
C ASN A 36 -2.11 -25.78 5.78
N THR A 37 -3.07 -25.59 6.69
CA THR A 37 -2.79 -25.12 8.06
C THR A 37 -1.93 -26.14 8.82
N ASP A 38 -0.79 -25.70 9.35
CA ASP A 38 0.13 -26.50 10.17
C ASP A 38 -0.62 -27.31 11.26
N PRO A 39 -0.28 -28.58 11.52
CA PRO A 39 -1.02 -29.42 12.46
C PRO A 39 -1.07 -28.87 13.90
N ARG A 40 0.00 -28.24 14.39
CA ARG A 40 0.02 -27.65 15.74
C ARG A 40 -0.76 -26.35 15.77
N LEU A 41 -0.60 -25.50 14.74
CA LEU A 41 -1.39 -24.26 14.59
C LEU A 41 -2.89 -24.57 14.50
N ARG A 42 -3.30 -25.60 13.74
CA ARG A 42 -4.70 -26.05 13.67
C ARG A 42 -5.25 -26.42 15.04
N VAL A 43 -4.48 -27.14 15.87
CA VAL A 43 -4.88 -27.47 17.26
C VAL A 43 -5.02 -26.21 18.12
N VAL A 44 -4.03 -25.31 18.08
CA VAL A 44 -4.05 -24.05 18.87
C VAL A 44 -5.22 -23.17 18.47
N MET A 45 -5.41 -22.91 17.17
CA MET A 45 -6.52 -22.08 16.67
C MET A 45 -7.88 -22.73 16.92
N SER A 46 -8.01 -24.06 16.82
CA SER A 46 -9.25 -24.76 17.19
C SER A 46 -9.63 -24.57 18.67
N SER A 47 -8.64 -24.48 19.56
CA SER A 47 -8.89 -24.20 20.98
C SER A 47 -9.24 -22.72 21.19
N LEU A 48 -8.46 -21.81 20.60
CA LEU A 48 -8.65 -20.36 20.73
C LEU A 48 -10.03 -19.91 20.21
N ILE A 49 -10.41 -20.33 19.00
CA ILE A 49 -11.73 -20.00 18.42
C ILE A 49 -12.86 -20.52 19.32
N ARG A 50 -12.72 -21.74 19.86
CA ARG A 50 -13.72 -22.32 20.75
C ARG A 50 -13.85 -21.55 22.06
N HIS A 51 -12.76 -21.34 22.80
CA HIS A 51 -12.80 -20.57 24.04
C HIS A 51 -13.26 -19.12 23.85
N LEU A 52 -12.91 -18.47 22.73
CA LEU A 52 -13.38 -17.12 22.41
C LEU A 52 -14.90 -17.11 22.15
N HIS A 53 -15.41 -18.03 21.34
CA HIS A 53 -16.85 -18.16 21.10
C HIS A 53 -17.64 -18.59 22.34
N ASP A 54 -17.04 -19.40 23.21
CA ASP A 54 -17.65 -19.85 24.46
C ASP A 54 -17.71 -18.69 25.46
N PHE A 55 -16.62 -17.92 25.63
CA PHE A 55 -16.62 -16.66 26.40
C PHE A 55 -17.67 -15.66 25.89
N THR A 56 -17.73 -15.41 24.58
CA THR A 56 -18.74 -14.52 23.98
C THR A 56 -20.18 -14.98 24.26
N ARG A 57 -20.42 -16.30 24.38
CA ARG A 57 -21.72 -16.88 24.74
C ARG A 57 -21.98 -16.89 26.25
N GLU A 58 -20.92 -17.02 27.07
CA GLU A 58 -20.96 -17.04 28.54
C GLU A 58 -21.34 -15.67 29.11
N VAL A 59 -20.74 -14.59 28.60
CA VAL A 59 -21.03 -13.21 29.04
C VAL A 59 -22.15 -12.54 28.23
N GLU A 60 -22.72 -13.24 27.26
CA GLU A 60 -23.69 -12.73 26.26
C GLU A 60 -23.27 -11.39 25.61
N LEU A 61 -21.97 -11.29 25.26
CA LEU A 61 -21.26 -10.06 24.91
C LEU A 61 -22.03 -9.18 23.91
N THR A 62 -22.36 -7.95 24.32
CA THR A 62 -23.09 -7.01 23.47
C THR A 62 -22.20 -6.41 22.38
N VAL A 63 -22.83 -5.81 21.36
CA VAL A 63 -22.11 -5.11 20.28
C VAL A 63 -21.31 -3.93 20.80
N ASP A 64 -21.81 -3.20 21.81
CA ASP A 64 -21.10 -2.05 22.39
C ASP A 64 -19.88 -2.49 23.21
N GLU A 65 -19.99 -3.57 23.99
CA GLU A 65 -18.86 -4.16 24.74
C GLU A 65 -17.82 -4.76 23.78
N TRP A 66 -18.26 -5.45 22.72
CA TRP A 66 -17.37 -5.91 21.65
C TRP A 66 -16.62 -4.73 21.00
N MET A 67 -17.32 -3.65 20.65
CA MET A 67 -16.68 -2.47 20.06
C MET A 67 -15.79 -1.71 21.04
N ALA A 68 -16.04 -1.77 22.35
CA ALA A 68 -15.12 -1.31 23.38
C ALA A 68 -13.86 -2.20 23.44
N GLY A 69 -14.01 -3.52 23.38
CA GLY A 69 -12.92 -4.48 23.28
C GLY A 69 -12.05 -4.27 22.03
N VAL A 70 -12.65 -4.02 20.87
CA VAL A 70 -11.95 -3.69 19.61
C VAL A 70 -11.17 -2.38 19.75
N LYS A 71 -11.74 -1.34 20.36
CA LYS A 71 -11.01 -0.09 20.67
C LYS A 71 -9.83 -0.33 21.60
N PHE A 72 -9.99 -1.18 22.61
CA PHE A 72 -8.92 -1.53 23.53
C PHE A 72 -7.80 -2.34 22.86
N ILE A 73 -8.12 -3.31 22.01
CA ILE A 73 -7.13 -4.04 21.18
C ILE A 73 -6.37 -3.09 20.25
N ASN A 74 -7.08 -2.12 19.64
CA ASN A 74 -6.43 -1.08 18.82
C ASN A 74 -5.49 -0.19 19.64
N LEU A 75 -5.83 0.14 20.89
CA LEU A 75 -4.96 0.91 21.79
C LEU A 75 -3.65 0.15 22.11
N ILE A 76 -3.70 -1.17 22.33
CA ILE A 76 -2.51 -2.02 22.51
C ILE A 76 -1.56 -1.89 21.29
N GLY A 77 -2.12 -1.86 20.08
CA GLY A 77 -1.36 -1.62 18.85
C GLY A 77 -0.78 -0.20 18.76
N GLN A 78 -1.59 0.82 19.05
CA GLN A 78 -1.21 2.24 18.95
C GLN A 78 -0.14 2.65 19.98
N THR A 79 -0.17 2.09 21.19
CA THR A 79 0.83 2.34 22.23
C THR A 79 2.12 1.53 22.02
N SER A 80 2.11 0.49 21.17
CA SER A 80 3.29 -0.35 20.95
C SER A 80 4.31 0.33 20.01
N THR A 81 5.59 0.28 20.40
CA THR A 81 6.74 0.82 19.65
C THR A 81 7.87 -0.21 19.58
N ALA A 82 8.93 0.07 18.82
CA ALA A 82 10.12 -0.78 18.74
C ALA A 82 10.83 -1.01 20.11
N THR A 83 10.58 -0.18 21.12
CA THR A 83 11.11 -0.31 22.48
C THR A 83 10.04 -0.58 23.55
N ARG A 84 8.76 -0.70 23.14
CA ARG A 84 7.60 -0.86 24.02
C ARG A 84 6.60 -1.82 23.41
N ASN A 85 6.59 -3.08 23.84
CA ASN A 85 5.56 -4.03 23.42
C ASN A 85 4.43 -4.09 24.47
N GLU A 86 3.30 -3.42 24.22
CA GLU A 86 2.13 -3.51 25.10
C GLU A 86 1.41 -4.86 24.98
N ALA A 87 1.44 -5.52 23.82
CA ALA A 87 0.81 -6.84 23.66
C ALA A 87 1.45 -7.90 24.58
N HIS A 88 2.76 -7.79 24.83
CA HIS A 88 3.48 -8.60 25.83
C HIS A 88 3.03 -8.21 27.26
N ARG A 89 3.09 -6.93 27.62
CA ARG A 89 2.64 -6.45 28.96
C ARG A 89 1.21 -6.87 29.29
N MET A 90 0.34 -6.90 28.29
CA MET A 90 -1.04 -7.35 28.40
C MET A 90 -1.17 -8.86 28.66
N SER A 91 -0.25 -9.72 28.18
CA SER A 91 -0.22 -11.13 28.61
C SER A 91 0.24 -11.28 30.06
N ASP A 92 1.14 -10.41 30.52
CA ASP A 92 1.65 -10.41 31.89
C ASP A 92 0.54 -10.00 32.88
N VAL A 93 -0.15 -8.88 32.61
CA VAL A 93 -1.25 -8.32 33.43
C VAL A 93 -2.51 -9.20 33.46
N LEU A 94 -2.68 -10.08 32.47
CA LEU A 94 -3.73 -11.09 32.41
C LEU A 94 -3.28 -12.47 32.96
N GLY A 95 -2.05 -12.60 33.46
CA GLY A 95 -1.50 -13.85 34.02
C GLY A 95 -1.22 -14.95 32.98
N LEU A 96 -1.33 -14.64 31.69
CA LEU A 96 -1.10 -15.59 30.60
C LEU A 96 0.38 -15.93 30.46
N GLU A 97 1.29 -14.98 30.72
CA GLU A 97 2.74 -15.21 30.73
C GLU A 97 3.12 -16.29 31.75
N SER A 98 2.72 -16.09 33.01
CA SER A 98 3.04 -16.97 34.12
C SER A 98 2.43 -18.37 33.96
N LEU A 99 1.24 -18.47 33.37
CA LEU A 99 0.60 -19.74 33.02
C LEU A 99 1.32 -20.46 31.87
N VAL A 100 1.80 -19.73 30.86
CA VAL A 100 2.61 -20.31 29.77
C VAL A 100 3.98 -20.78 30.29
N ASP A 101 4.61 -20.03 31.20
CA ASP A 101 5.82 -20.45 31.91
C ASP A 101 5.59 -21.74 32.71
N GLU A 102 4.52 -21.83 33.50
CA GLU A 102 4.18 -23.04 34.24
C GLU A 102 3.98 -24.23 33.28
N ILE A 103 3.19 -24.08 32.22
CA ILE A 103 2.96 -25.15 31.23
C ILE A 103 4.25 -25.58 30.52
N ALA A 104 5.20 -24.67 30.32
CA ALA A 104 6.48 -24.95 29.67
C ALA A 104 7.49 -25.66 30.59
N HIS A 105 7.54 -25.27 31.87
CA HIS A 105 8.62 -25.63 32.79
C HIS A 105 8.21 -26.56 33.95
N LYS A 106 6.92 -26.78 34.21
CA LYS A 106 6.44 -27.68 35.27
C LYS A 106 6.99 -29.10 35.08
N HIS A 107 7.89 -29.47 35.97
CA HIS A 107 8.63 -30.72 35.90
C HIS A 107 8.72 -31.35 37.29
N VAL A 108 7.79 -32.26 37.54
CA VAL A 108 7.88 -33.19 38.64
C VAL A 108 8.81 -34.34 38.22
N ASN A 109 9.73 -34.75 39.10
CA ASN A 109 10.55 -35.96 38.91
C ASN A 109 9.81 -37.23 39.37
N GLU A 110 10.42 -38.40 39.22
CA GLU A 110 9.79 -39.69 39.59
C GLU A 110 9.53 -39.83 41.11
N SER A 111 10.08 -38.94 41.95
CA SER A 111 9.88 -38.88 43.41
C SER A 111 8.80 -37.89 43.87
N GLY A 112 8.21 -37.11 42.97
CA GLY A 112 7.26 -36.05 43.32
C GLY A 112 7.89 -34.68 43.66
N GLU A 113 9.19 -34.49 43.41
CA GLU A 113 9.87 -33.22 43.65
C GLU A 113 9.96 -32.36 42.38
N GLU A 114 9.94 -31.04 42.56
CA GLU A 114 10.09 -30.04 41.50
C GLU A 114 11.44 -29.30 41.61
N PRO A 115 12.01 -28.81 40.48
CA PRO A 115 13.16 -27.90 40.48
C PRO A 115 12.75 -26.53 41.05
N THR A 116 13.69 -25.59 41.12
CA THR A 116 13.38 -24.19 41.43
C THR A 116 12.37 -23.63 40.43
N SER A 117 11.32 -22.94 40.90
CA SER A 117 10.30 -22.34 40.03
C SER A 117 10.90 -21.39 39.00
N SER A 118 10.35 -21.46 37.78
CA SER A 118 10.69 -20.59 36.66
C SER A 118 9.94 -19.25 36.66
N SER A 119 10.33 -18.37 35.74
CA SER A 119 9.60 -17.20 35.25
C SER A 119 10.11 -16.89 33.83
N ILE A 120 9.35 -16.17 33.00
CA ILE A 120 9.90 -15.74 31.70
C ILE A 120 11.10 -14.79 31.87
N LEU A 121 11.93 -14.68 30.84
CA LEU A 121 13.19 -13.93 30.84
C LEU A 121 13.04 -12.42 31.12
N GLY A 122 11.84 -11.87 30.88
CA GLY A 122 11.53 -10.46 31.04
C GLY A 122 12.17 -9.55 29.99
N PRO A 123 11.67 -8.32 29.81
CA PRO A 123 12.15 -7.39 28.79
C PRO A 123 13.50 -6.73 29.11
N PHE A 124 14.03 -6.92 30.33
CA PHE A 124 15.19 -6.18 30.85
C PHE A 124 16.46 -7.02 31.02
N TRP A 125 16.49 -8.28 30.58
CA TRP A 125 17.72 -9.07 30.52
C TRP A 125 18.71 -8.49 29.49
N SER A 126 20.02 -8.64 29.73
CA SER A 126 21.08 -8.18 28.83
C SER A 126 22.04 -9.33 28.49
N PRO A 127 22.17 -9.75 27.22
CA PRO A 127 23.18 -10.75 26.83
C PRO A 127 24.61 -10.27 27.13
N ASN A 128 24.82 -8.96 27.21
CA ASN A 128 26.11 -8.32 27.40
C ASN A 128 26.55 -8.21 28.88
N ALA A 129 25.74 -8.69 29.84
CA ALA A 129 26.11 -8.69 31.26
C ALA A 129 27.48 -9.39 31.46
N PRO A 130 28.46 -8.76 32.14
CA PRO A 130 29.84 -9.22 32.19
C PRO A 130 30.02 -10.39 33.15
N PHE A 131 30.98 -11.29 32.88
CA PHE A 131 31.46 -12.22 33.90
C PHE A 131 32.22 -11.46 34.99
N ARG A 132 32.03 -11.89 36.24
CA ARG A 132 32.60 -11.29 37.46
C ARG A 132 33.16 -12.39 38.36
N GLU A 133 34.21 -12.06 39.11
CA GLU A 133 34.82 -12.98 40.08
C GLU A 133 33.86 -13.33 41.22
N LEU A 134 33.99 -14.54 41.76
CA LEU A 134 33.15 -15.03 42.86
C LEU A 134 33.45 -14.25 44.15
N GLY A 135 32.41 -13.73 44.82
CA GLY A 135 32.55 -12.72 45.88
C GLY A 135 32.76 -11.29 45.39
N GLY A 136 32.64 -11.04 44.08
CA GLY A 136 32.56 -9.71 43.49
C GLY A 136 31.23 -9.00 43.78
N SER A 137 31.11 -7.77 43.30
CA SER A 137 29.89 -6.94 43.40
C SER A 137 29.27 -6.75 42.01
N ILE A 138 27.93 -6.77 41.93
CA ILE A 138 27.19 -6.25 40.77
C ILE A 138 26.88 -4.76 40.90
N ILE A 139 26.90 -4.20 42.11
CA ILE A 139 26.84 -2.74 42.33
C ILE A 139 28.15 -2.16 41.77
N GLN A 140 28.05 -1.29 40.77
CA GLN A 140 29.15 -0.51 40.20
C GLN A 140 29.01 0.96 40.61
N ASP A 141 27.81 1.49 40.48
CA ASP A 141 27.42 2.85 40.84
C ASP A 141 26.51 2.80 42.08
N PRO A 142 27.01 3.11 43.28
CA PRO A 142 26.23 2.95 44.50
C PRO A 142 25.13 4.02 44.63
N ASN A 143 23.90 3.58 44.87
CA ASN A 143 22.79 4.47 45.21
C ASN A 143 22.75 4.71 46.73
N PRO A 144 22.56 5.95 47.23
CA PRO A 144 22.51 6.24 48.67
C PRO A 144 21.41 5.49 49.46
N ASN A 145 20.32 5.08 48.79
CA ASN A 145 19.22 4.34 49.41
C ASN A 145 19.38 2.80 49.30
N GLY A 146 20.47 2.32 48.70
CA GLY A 146 20.69 0.91 48.42
C GLY A 146 21.16 0.11 49.64
N GLN A 147 20.39 -0.90 50.03
CA GLN A 147 20.72 -1.81 51.14
C GLN A 147 21.59 -2.97 50.64
N THR A 148 22.91 -2.83 50.75
CA THR A 148 23.85 -3.84 50.24
C THR A 148 23.68 -5.18 50.94
N THR A 149 23.47 -6.22 50.13
CA THR A 149 23.22 -7.60 50.56
C THR A 149 24.34 -8.50 50.06
N LEU A 150 24.87 -9.36 50.93
CA LEU A 150 25.64 -10.54 50.53
C LEU A 150 24.64 -11.63 50.14
N MET A 151 24.55 -11.96 48.86
CA MET A 151 23.72 -13.05 48.36
C MET A 151 24.59 -14.28 48.08
N HIS A 152 24.19 -15.44 48.59
CA HIS A 152 24.95 -16.70 48.47
C HIS A 152 24.03 -17.93 48.45
N GLY A 153 24.59 -19.09 48.11
CA GLY A 153 23.89 -20.36 48.15
C GLY A 153 24.58 -21.44 47.32
N ILE A 154 23.86 -22.53 47.04
CA ILE A 154 24.36 -23.71 46.33
C ILE A 154 23.43 -24.06 45.17
N ILE A 155 23.99 -24.38 44.00
CA ILE A 155 23.27 -24.97 42.87
C ILE A 155 23.42 -26.49 42.91
N THR A 156 22.31 -27.22 42.87
CA THR A 156 22.24 -28.68 43.00
C THR A 156 21.45 -29.34 41.87
N ASP A 157 21.78 -30.59 41.59
CA ASP A 157 21.01 -31.50 40.73
C ASP A 157 19.70 -31.89 41.45
N LEU A 158 18.56 -31.70 40.78
CA LEU A 158 17.24 -32.09 41.30
C LEU A 158 17.17 -33.57 41.70
N ASP A 159 17.77 -34.46 40.93
CA ASP A 159 17.60 -35.90 41.08
C ASP A 159 18.71 -36.51 41.94
N THR A 160 19.98 -36.18 41.67
CA THR A 160 21.11 -36.75 42.44
C THR A 160 21.45 -35.98 43.72
N LYS A 161 20.87 -34.79 43.93
CA LYS A 161 21.17 -33.84 45.03
C LYS A 161 22.63 -33.38 45.12
N LYS A 162 23.47 -33.72 44.13
CA LYS A 162 24.87 -33.33 44.09
C LYS A 162 24.99 -31.85 43.70
N PRO A 163 25.98 -31.11 44.23
CA PRO A 163 26.24 -29.77 43.75
C PRO A 163 26.75 -29.75 42.31
N ILE A 164 26.47 -28.66 41.59
CA ILE A 164 26.83 -28.50 40.17
C ILE A 164 27.96 -27.46 40.05
N PRO A 165 29.22 -27.89 39.85
CA PRO A 165 30.36 -26.97 39.71
C PRO A 165 30.42 -26.30 38.33
N GLY A 166 30.95 -25.08 38.28
CA GLY A 166 31.11 -24.30 37.03
C GLY A 166 29.82 -23.77 36.40
N ALA A 167 28.66 -24.06 36.99
CA ALA A 167 27.35 -23.55 36.58
C ALA A 167 27.32 -22.02 36.65
N VAL A 168 26.62 -21.39 35.71
CA VAL A 168 26.54 -19.93 35.59
C VAL A 168 25.27 -19.41 36.23
N ILE A 169 25.39 -18.42 37.11
CA ILE A 169 24.30 -17.51 37.50
C ILE A 169 24.50 -16.21 36.74
N ASP A 170 23.51 -15.82 35.94
CA ASP A 170 23.35 -14.49 35.35
C ASP A 170 22.32 -13.73 36.18
N ILE A 171 22.69 -12.60 36.80
CA ILE A 171 21.84 -11.80 37.69
C ILE A 171 21.67 -10.39 37.14
N TRP A 172 20.43 -9.88 37.22
CA TRP A 172 20.12 -8.46 36.99
C TRP A 172 19.00 -7.98 37.91
N GLN A 173 19.08 -6.72 38.34
CA GLN A 173 18.05 -6.08 39.16
C GLN A 173 18.04 -4.56 38.94
N ALA A 174 16.93 -3.92 39.30
CA ALA A 174 16.85 -2.47 39.38
C ALA A 174 17.68 -1.93 40.56
N SER A 175 18.08 -0.65 40.46
CA SER A 175 18.67 0.13 41.55
C SER A 175 17.62 0.55 42.57
N ALA A 176 18.06 1.10 43.70
CA ALA A 176 17.20 1.48 44.83
C ALA A 176 16.20 2.62 44.54
N ASN A 177 16.24 3.20 43.33
CA ASN A 177 15.24 4.13 42.79
C ASN A 177 14.21 3.45 41.87
N GLY A 178 14.18 2.11 41.82
CA GLY A 178 13.27 1.34 40.98
C GLY A 178 13.62 1.31 39.48
N LYS A 179 14.78 1.86 39.09
CA LYS A 179 15.24 1.89 37.69
C LYS A 179 16.44 0.99 37.45
N TYR A 180 16.45 0.34 36.29
CA TYR A 180 17.68 -0.19 35.68
C TYR A 180 18.47 0.96 35.03
N ASP A 181 19.79 0.87 35.02
CA ASP A 181 20.37 0.62 33.70
C ASP A 181 20.25 1.76 32.67
N PHE A 182 19.82 1.34 31.47
CA PHE A 182 19.37 2.15 30.35
C PHE A 182 18.22 3.15 30.65
N GLN A 183 17.53 3.07 31.80
CA GLN A 183 16.46 4.00 32.21
C GLN A 183 16.99 5.16 33.08
N ASP A 184 18.27 5.09 33.46
CA ASP A 184 18.92 6.01 34.40
C ASP A 184 20.40 6.30 34.03
N PRO A 185 20.73 6.54 32.73
CA PRO A 185 22.12 6.60 32.25
C PRO A 185 22.93 7.79 32.79
N GLU A 186 22.28 8.74 33.46
CA GLU A 186 22.92 9.85 34.18
C GLU A 186 23.53 9.42 35.52
N ASN A 187 22.99 8.35 36.12
CA ASN A 187 23.34 7.87 37.48
C ASN A 187 23.86 6.42 37.50
N GLN A 188 23.77 5.69 36.38
CA GLN A 188 24.13 4.28 36.28
C GLN A 188 24.92 4.01 35.00
N THR A 189 26.10 3.40 35.14
CA THR A 189 26.91 2.95 34.01
C THR A 189 26.32 1.69 33.36
N PRO A 190 26.58 1.44 32.06
CA PRO A 190 26.08 0.23 31.40
C PRO A 190 26.57 -1.06 32.07
N ASN A 191 25.61 -1.91 32.47
CA ASN A 191 25.77 -3.11 33.28
C ASN A 191 26.06 -2.89 34.78
N ASN A 192 25.73 -1.71 35.33
CA ASN A 192 25.46 -1.56 36.76
C ASN A 192 24.34 -2.54 37.18
N LEU A 193 24.49 -3.17 38.34
CA LEU A 193 23.56 -4.17 38.89
C LEU A 193 23.28 -5.36 37.94
N ARG A 194 24.27 -5.70 37.11
CA ARG A 194 24.28 -6.90 36.27
C ARG A 194 25.58 -7.68 36.43
N GLY A 195 25.55 -9.01 36.34
CA GLY A 195 26.76 -9.81 36.29
C GLY A 195 26.54 -11.31 36.16
N LYS A 196 27.56 -12.01 35.66
CA LYS A 196 27.59 -13.47 35.52
C LYS A 196 28.68 -14.06 36.43
N PHE A 197 28.30 -15.01 37.27
CA PHE A 197 29.18 -15.69 38.21
C PHE A 197 29.22 -17.18 37.91
N ARG A 198 30.29 -17.88 38.32
CA ARG A 198 30.39 -19.35 38.22
C ARG A 198 30.46 -19.98 39.61
N THR A 199 29.74 -21.08 39.81
CA THR A 199 29.85 -21.86 41.04
C THR A 199 31.23 -22.49 41.18
N ASN A 200 31.70 -22.64 42.43
CA ASN A 200 32.95 -23.32 42.73
C ASN A 200 32.81 -24.87 42.63
N GLU A 201 33.87 -25.62 42.99
CA GLU A 201 33.90 -27.09 42.94
C GLU A 201 32.79 -27.78 43.77
N LYS A 202 32.24 -27.10 44.78
CA LYS A 202 31.14 -27.57 45.61
C LYS A 202 29.77 -27.01 45.20
N GLY A 203 29.65 -26.41 44.02
CA GLY A 203 28.41 -25.77 43.57
C GLY A 203 28.01 -24.50 44.33
N GLU A 204 28.87 -23.99 45.24
CA GLU A 204 28.61 -22.78 46.02
C GLU A 204 28.79 -21.53 45.15
N TYR A 205 27.99 -20.49 45.41
CA TYR A 205 28.16 -19.14 44.84
C TYR A 205 27.96 -18.05 45.90
N TRP A 206 28.57 -16.88 45.71
CA TRP A 206 28.32 -15.68 46.50
C TRP A 206 28.72 -14.40 45.75
N PHE A 207 28.00 -13.30 45.99
CA PHE A 207 28.29 -11.96 45.45
C PHE A 207 27.54 -10.85 46.23
N TYR A 208 27.92 -9.59 46.01
CA TYR A 208 27.25 -8.43 46.60
C TYR A 208 26.25 -7.79 45.63
N CYS A 209 25.02 -7.58 46.10
CA CYS A 209 23.89 -7.00 45.38
C CYS A 209 23.11 -6.03 46.28
N TYR A 210 21.94 -5.54 45.86
CA TYR A 210 21.03 -4.80 46.76
C TYR A 210 19.81 -5.65 47.13
N LYS A 211 19.26 -5.44 48.33
CA LYS A 211 17.85 -5.80 48.57
C LYS A 211 17.01 -5.01 47.55
N PRO A 212 16.15 -5.67 46.75
CA PRO A 212 15.45 -5.02 45.65
C PRO A 212 14.40 -4.02 46.17
N THR A 213 13.85 -3.22 45.26
CA THR A 213 12.82 -2.21 45.55
C THR A 213 11.66 -2.36 44.56
N ALA A 214 10.43 -2.24 45.05
CA ALA A 214 9.23 -2.24 44.22
C ALA A 214 9.21 -1.07 43.24
N TYR A 215 8.59 -1.25 42.07
CA TYR A 215 8.50 -0.21 41.04
C TYR A 215 7.14 -0.26 40.31
N SER A 216 6.71 0.88 39.76
CA SER A 216 5.49 0.95 38.96
C SER A 216 5.74 0.49 37.54
N LEU A 217 4.81 -0.30 37.00
CA LEU A 217 4.65 -0.44 35.55
C LEU A 217 4.15 0.89 34.93
N PRO A 218 4.40 1.14 33.63
CA PRO A 218 3.90 2.34 32.96
C PRO A 218 2.36 2.38 32.88
N THR A 219 1.76 3.51 33.26
CA THR A 219 0.30 3.73 33.35
C THR A 219 -0.27 4.60 32.22
N ASP A 220 0.56 4.94 31.24
CA ASP A 220 0.34 5.82 30.10
C ASP A 220 -0.07 5.06 28.81
N GLY A 221 -0.71 3.90 28.95
CA GLY A 221 -0.94 2.95 27.85
C GLY A 221 -2.03 1.93 28.14
N ALA A 222 -2.22 0.97 27.23
CA ALA A 222 -3.28 -0.04 27.34
C ALA A 222 -3.27 -0.82 28.66
N ALA A 223 -2.10 -1.26 29.16
CA ALA A 223 -2.00 -1.87 30.49
C ALA A 223 -2.43 -0.91 31.62
N GLY A 224 -2.09 0.38 31.49
CA GLY A 224 -2.51 1.45 32.39
C GLY A 224 -4.01 1.70 32.43
N GLU A 225 -4.69 1.63 31.28
CA GLU A 225 -6.15 1.68 31.22
C GLU A 225 -6.80 0.40 31.79
N LEU A 226 -6.19 -0.77 31.57
CA LEU A 226 -6.69 -2.01 32.19
C LEU A 226 -6.54 -1.98 33.72
N PHE A 227 -5.44 -1.44 34.27
CA PHE A 227 -5.28 -1.26 35.71
C PHE A 227 -6.42 -0.43 36.31
N LYS A 228 -6.78 0.70 35.66
CA LYS A 228 -7.91 1.55 36.07
C LYS A 228 -9.24 0.81 35.95
N ALA A 229 -9.46 0.06 34.86
CA ALA A 229 -10.70 -0.66 34.60
C ALA A 229 -10.93 -1.86 35.54
N LEU A 230 -9.85 -2.46 36.07
CA LEU A 230 -9.89 -3.59 37.02
C LEU A 230 -9.71 -3.18 38.49
N ASP A 231 -9.61 -1.88 38.79
CA ASP A 231 -9.25 -1.33 40.12
C ASP A 231 -7.99 -1.98 40.72
N ARG A 232 -6.93 -2.08 39.89
CA ARG A 232 -5.62 -2.66 40.26
C ARG A 232 -4.55 -1.57 40.33
N HIS A 233 -3.60 -1.74 41.27
CA HIS A 233 -2.40 -0.91 41.29
C HIS A 233 -1.41 -1.34 40.18
N PRO A 234 -0.54 -0.44 39.69
CA PRO A 234 0.47 -0.76 38.68
C PRO A 234 1.78 -1.34 39.28
N MET A 235 1.86 -1.57 40.59
CA MET A 235 3.10 -1.89 41.28
C MET A 235 3.55 -3.33 41.07
N ARG A 236 4.81 -3.52 40.66
CA ARG A 236 5.53 -4.79 40.80
C ARG A 236 6.14 -4.86 42.21
N PRO A 237 6.03 -6.01 42.92
CA PRO A 237 6.78 -6.23 44.15
C PRO A 237 8.29 -6.14 43.91
N ALA A 238 9.09 -5.83 44.92
CA ALA A 238 10.55 -5.88 44.83
C ALA A 238 11.05 -7.26 44.37
N HIS A 239 11.94 -7.33 43.37
CA HIS A 239 12.54 -8.59 42.91
C HIS A 239 13.97 -8.47 42.41
N ILE A 240 14.71 -9.59 42.51
CA ILE A 240 15.97 -9.84 41.80
C ILE A 240 15.70 -10.89 40.72
N HIS A 241 16.12 -10.67 39.48
CA HIS A 241 16.07 -11.71 38.44
C HIS A 241 17.35 -12.55 38.43
N LEU A 242 17.20 -13.85 38.18
CA LEU A 242 18.31 -14.79 38.03
C LEU A 242 18.05 -15.70 36.82
N MET A 243 19.11 -16.06 36.09
CA MET A 243 19.10 -17.15 35.13
C MET A 243 20.26 -18.10 35.40
N MET A 244 19.95 -19.37 35.65
CA MET A 244 20.91 -20.42 35.98
C MET A 244 21.07 -21.38 34.81
N THR A 245 22.33 -21.60 34.38
CA THR A 245 22.65 -22.49 33.25
C THR A 245 23.84 -23.41 33.57
N ALA A 246 23.74 -24.67 33.17
CA ALA A 246 24.80 -25.67 33.32
C ALA A 246 24.74 -26.69 32.18
N GLU A 247 25.88 -27.28 31.83
CA GLU A 247 25.93 -28.34 30.82
C GLU A 247 25.22 -29.60 31.34
N GLY A 248 24.42 -30.26 30.48
CA GLY A 248 23.56 -31.38 30.88
C GLY A 248 22.22 -31.01 31.54
N TYR A 249 22.03 -29.76 32.00
CA TYR A 249 20.81 -29.33 32.71
C TYR A 249 19.88 -28.46 31.87
N LYS A 250 18.59 -28.51 32.18
CA LYS A 250 17.59 -27.55 31.68
C LYS A 250 17.92 -26.18 32.30
N PRO A 251 18.03 -25.09 31.51
CA PRO A 251 18.20 -23.75 32.08
C PRO A 251 16.93 -23.35 32.83
N VAL A 252 17.07 -22.51 33.85
CA VAL A 252 15.93 -21.88 34.53
C VAL A 252 16.19 -20.38 34.65
N THR A 253 15.21 -19.58 34.26
CA THR A 253 15.13 -18.16 34.60
C THR A 253 14.08 -18.02 35.69
N THR A 254 14.29 -17.14 36.66
CA THR A 254 13.43 -16.98 37.84
C THR A 254 13.54 -15.59 38.44
N GLN A 255 12.66 -15.26 39.39
CA GLN A 255 12.61 -13.98 40.09
C GLN A 255 12.39 -14.25 41.58
N ILE A 256 13.21 -13.66 42.47
CA ILE A 256 13.09 -13.86 43.93
C ILE A 256 12.62 -12.58 44.61
N TYR A 257 11.73 -12.71 45.59
CA TYR A 257 10.92 -11.64 46.15
C TYR A 257 11.08 -11.55 47.68
N PRO A 258 11.38 -10.37 48.27
CA PRO A 258 11.37 -10.21 49.72
C PRO A 258 9.98 -10.47 50.29
N ARG A 259 9.85 -11.37 51.27
CA ARG A 259 8.58 -11.71 51.93
C ARG A 259 7.94 -10.53 52.68
N ASP A 260 8.72 -9.49 52.97
CA ASP A 260 8.29 -8.26 53.64
C ASP A 260 7.91 -7.11 52.67
N ASP A 261 7.96 -7.33 51.35
CA ASP A 261 7.45 -6.37 50.37
C ASP A 261 5.90 -6.38 50.33
N PRO A 262 5.23 -5.21 50.41
CA PRO A 262 3.78 -5.15 50.59
C PRO A 262 2.97 -5.60 49.37
N TYR A 263 3.58 -5.75 48.19
CA TYR A 263 2.86 -6.08 46.95
C TYR A 263 2.88 -7.58 46.62
N VAL A 264 3.67 -8.41 47.32
CA VAL A 264 3.82 -9.85 46.97
C VAL A 264 2.52 -10.65 47.05
N THR A 265 1.56 -10.20 47.87
CA THR A 265 0.23 -10.82 48.03
C THR A 265 -0.77 -10.39 46.97
N ASN A 266 -0.43 -9.41 46.12
CA ASN A 266 -1.29 -8.85 45.07
C ASN A 266 -0.46 -8.50 43.83
N ASP A 267 0.42 -9.40 43.38
CA ASP A 267 1.31 -9.12 42.25
C ASP A 267 0.53 -8.86 40.96
N THR A 268 0.67 -7.63 40.45
CA THR A 268 0.05 -7.09 39.23
C THR A 268 0.26 -7.96 37.97
N VAL A 269 1.27 -8.83 37.95
CA VAL A 269 1.56 -9.74 36.82
C VAL A 269 1.69 -11.23 37.21
N PHE A 270 1.21 -11.62 38.41
CA PHE A 270 1.09 -13.02 38.82
C PHE A 270 2.39 -13.88 38.77
N ALA A 271 3.55 -13.24 38.91
CA ALA A 271 4.86 -13.88 38.82
C ALA A 271 5.48 -14.29 40.18
N VAL A 272 4.83 -13.93 41.30
CA VAL A 272 5.18 -14.42 42.64
C VAL A 272 4.71 -15.88 42.80
N LYS A 273 5.63 -16.74 43.26
CA LYS A 273 5.38 -18.15 43.61
C LYS A 273 5.94 -18.41 45.02
N ASP A 274 5.33 -19.31 45.79
CA ASP A 274 5.64 -19.48 47.23
C ASP A 274 7.10 -19.88 47.50
N ASP A 275 7.74 -20.65 46.62
CA ASP A 275 9.15 -21.07 46.73
C ASP A 275 10.15 -19.95 46.38
N LEU A 276 9.67 -18.86 45.77
CA LEU A 276 10.45 -17.69 45.35
C LEU A 276 10.39 -16.53 46.37
N LEU A 277 9.57 -16.66 47.41
CA LEU A 277 9.52 -15.73 48.53
C LEU A 277 10.68 -16.01 49.50
N ILE A 278 11.51 -14.99 49.72
CA ILE A 278 12.77 -15.06 50.48
C ILE A 278 12.82 -14.03 51.61
N ASP A 279 13.64 -14.30 52.62
CA ASP A 279 13.82 -13.46 53.80
C ASP A 279 15.25 -12.90 53.85
N PHE A 280 15.38 -11.59 54.10
CA PHE A 280 16.67 -10.90 54.18
C PHE A 280 17.05 -10.68 55.65
N PHE A 281 18.20 -11.20 56.07
CA PHE A 281 18.66 -11.14 57.46
C PHE A 281 19.76 -10.08 57.65
N PRO A 282 19.99 -9.53 58.85
CA PRO A 282 21.14 -8.67 59.12
C PRO A 282 22.47 -9.41 58.91
N ALA A 283 23.40 -8.80 58.17
CA ALA A 283 24.71 -9.41 57.88
C ALA A 283 25.54 -9.63 59.15
N LYS A 284 26.22 -10.78 59.24
CA LYS A 284 27.07 -11.14 60.40
C LYS A 284 28.55 -10.95 60.07
N ASN A 285 29.12 -9.84 60.53
CA ASN A 285 30.54 -9.51 60.44
C ASN A 285 31.09 -9.26 59.02
N ASP A 286 30.24 -8.99 58.02
CA ASP A 286 30.69 -8.51 56.70
C ASP A 286 30.75 -6.97 56.67
N PRO A 287 31.90 -6.34 56.37
CA PRO A 287 32.02 -4.87 56.32
C PRO A 287 31.50 -4.23 55.01
N LYS A 288 31.07 -5.02 54.02
CA LYS A 288 30.56 -4.56 52.73
C LYS A 288 29.04 -4.66 52.60
N ALA A 289 28.39 -5.48 53.42
CA ALA A 289 26.94 -5.72 53.38
C ALA A 289 26.26 -5.38 54.71
N THR A 290 25.06 -4.82 54.64
CA THR A 290 24.16 -4.67 55.81
C THR A 290 23.22 -5.86 55.96
N LEU A 291 22.98 -6.60 54.87
CA LEU A 291 22.07 -7.75 54.81
C LEU A 291 22.75 -9.02 54.27
N ASP A 292 22.18 -10.16 54.58
CA ASP A 292 22.57 -11.51 54.13
C ASP A 292 21.34 -12.22 53.54
N LEU A 293 21.55 -12.92 52.42
CA LEU A 293 20.53 -13.68 51.71
C LEU A 293 21.09 -15.03 51.27
N THR A 294 20.53 -16.12 51.80
CA THR A 294 20.77 -17.48 51.31
C THR A 294 19.68 -17.89 50.31
N TYR A 295 20.05 -18.31 49.11
CA TYR A 295 19.12 -18.86 48.10
C TYR A 295 19.71 -20.09 47.41
N ASN A 296 19.03 -21.24 47.48
CA ASN A 296 19.52 -22.49 46.92
C ASN A 296 18.74 -22.88 45.67
N VAL A 297 19.43 -23.36 44.64
CA VAL A 297 18.86 -23.66 43.33
C VAL A 297 18.88 -25.17 43.06
N LYS A 298 17.77 -25.69 42.52
CA LYS A 298 17.66 -27.06 42.00
C LYS A 298 17.52 -27.00 40.48
N LEU A 299 18.48 -27.57 39.74
CA LEU A 299 18.42 -27.71 38.28
C LEU A 299 18.00 -29.12 37.88
N ALA A 300 17.09 -29.21 36.92
CA ALA A 300 16.64 -30.48 36.38
C ALA A 300 17.55 -30.97 35.21
N PRO A 301 17.94 -32.25 35.16
CA PRO A 301 18.66 -32.82 34.01
C PRO A 301 17.87 -32.71 32.70
N LYS A 302 18.54 -32.53 31.56
CA LYS A 302 17.88 -32.43 30.23
C LYS A 302 17.09 -33.68 29.87
N ASP A 303 17.67 -34.85 30.10
CA ASP A 303 17.10 -36.15 29.73
C ASP A 303 16.06 -36.68 30.74
N GLY A 304 15.84 -35.97 31.85
CA GLY A 304 14.84 -36.33 32.85
C GLY A 304 13.42 -36.28 32.28
N LYS A 305 12.72 -37.44 32.33
CA LYS A 305 11.33 -37.59 31.88
C LYS A 305 10.43 -36.63 32.66
N THR A 306 9.65 -35.82 31.95
CA THR A 306 8.48 -35.16 32.54
C THR A 306 7.32 -36.15 32.55
N ALA A 307 6.72 -36.39 33.72
CA ALA A 307 5.41 -37.03 33.78
C ALA A 307 4.39 -36.18 32.98
N PRO A 308 3.59 -36.76 32.07
CA PRO A 308 2.55 -36.01 31.38
C PRO A 308 1.38 -35.74 32.34
N MET A 309 0.79 -34.54 32.27
CA MET A 309 -0.46 -34.26 32.98
C MET A 309 -1.58 -35.18 32.47
N GLU A 310 -2.32 -35.79 33.40
CA GLU A 310 -3.40 -36.72 33.07
C GLU A 310 -4.44 -36.08 32.12
N GLY A 311 -4.98 -36.88 31.21
CA GLY A 311 -5.94 -36.44 30.20
C GLY A 311 -5.36 -35.75 28.96
N THR A 312 -4.10 -35.29 28.96
CA THR A 312 -3.54 -34.54 27.82
C THR A 312 -2.99 -35.42 26.68
N LYS A 313 -3.52 -35.27 25.46
CA LYS A 313 -2.97 -35.92 24.25
C LYS A 313 -1.66 -35.25 23.81
N SER A 314 -0.54 -35.72 24.34
CA SER A 314 0.80 -35.21 24.07
C SER A 314 1.29 -35.47 22.63
N LEU A 315 1.04 -34.51 21.73
CA LEU A 315 1.78 -34.38 20.45
C LEU A 315 3.02 -33.50 20.66
N ARG A 316 3.96 -33.96 21.49
CA ARG A 316 5.27 -33.29 21.69
C ARG A 316 6.21 -33.55 20.50
N HIS A 317 7.04 -32.55 20.19
CA HIS A 317 8.11 -32.58 19.18
C HIS A 317 7.70 -32.82 17.72
N GLN A 318 7.02 -31.83 17.13
CA GLN A 318 7.42 -31.36 15.80
C GLN A 318 8.11 -30.00 15.95
N SER A 319 9.27 -29.81 15.32
CA SER A 319 10.05 -28.57 15.42
C SER A 319 9.45 -27.50 14.50
N TYR A 320 9.09 -26.34 15.04
CA TYR A 320 8.77 -25.15 14.25
C TYR A 320 10.00 -24.75 13.40
N LYS A 321 9.97 -25.07 12.10
CA LYS A 321 11.02 -24.73 11.12
C LYS A 321 10.55 -23.80 10.00
N HIS A 322 9.26 -23.42 10.00
CA HIS A 322 8.61 -22.68 8.91
C HIS A 322 7.75 -21.49 9.38
N LEU A 323 8.04 -20.95 10.56
CA LEU A 323 7.65 -19.58 10.92
C LEU A 323 8.87 -18.68 10.75
N GLU A 324 9.04 -18.11 9.55
CA GLU A 324 9.78 -16.85 9.45
C GLU A 324 8.93 -15.74 10.10
N PRO A 325 9.52 -14.83 10.89
CA PRO A 325 8.78 -13.74 11.50
C PRO A 325 8.24 -12.78 10.44
N PHE A 326 6.98 -12.36 10.59
CA PHE A 326 6.40 -11.24 9.83
C PHE A 326 7.12 -9.93 10.22
N HIS A 327 8.19 -9.60 9.51
CA HIS A 327 8.89 -8.33 9.69
C HIS A 327 8.17 -7.18 8.96
N PRO A 328 7.82 -6.08 9.65
CA PRO A 328 7.60 -4.80 8.99
C PRO A 328 8.95 -4.25 8.47
N PRO A 329 8.97 -3.49 7.37
CA PRO A 329 10.21 -2.99 6.78
C PRO A 329 10.82 -1.86 7.63
N MET A 330 11.88 -2.18 8.37
CA MET A 330 12.72 -1.17 9.02
C MET A 330 14.01 -0.98 8.21
N LEU A 331 14.36 0.26 7.88
CA LEU A 331 15.65 0.58 7.26
C LEU A 331 16.79 0.28 8.25
N LEU A 332 17.87 -0.33 7.76
CA LEU A 332 19.21 -0.09 8.30
C LEU A 332 20.29 -0.39 7.24
N LEU A 333 21.35 0.42 7.25
CA LEU A 333 22.48 0.33 6.33
C LEU A 333 23.56 -0.59 6.90
N HIS A 334 24.06 -1.57 6.13
CA HIS A 334 25.51 -1.77 5.85
C HIS A 334 25.81 -3.02 4.99
N HIS A 335 27.09 -3.16 4.61
CA HIS A 335 27.58 -3.96 3.47
C HIS A 335 28.25 -5.29 3.93
N PRO A 336 29.00 -6.08 3.13
CA PRO A 336 28.56 -7.42 2.73
C PRO A 336 29.52 -8.57 3.11
N THR A 337 29.13 -9.84 2.91
CA THR A 337 30.06 -10.86 2.35
C THR A 337 29.43 -12.16 1.81
N LEU A 338 30.02 -12.63 0.71
CA LEU A 338 29.99 -13.96 0.08
C LEU A 338 29.52 -15.18 0.91
N ARG A 339 28.66 -16.02 0.30
CA ARG A 339 29.04 -17.41 -0.10
C ARG A 339 28.13 -17.99 -1.20
N ARG A 340 28.61 -19.04 -1.88
CA ARG A 340 28.09 -19.62 -3.13
C ARG A 340 28.31 -21.13 -3.13
N VAL A 341 27.27 -21.97 -3.29
CA VAL A 341 27.28 -23.44 -3.51
C VAL A 341 25.81 -23.94 -3.49
N ILE A 342 25.31 -24.96 -4.21
CA ILE A 342 25.63 -25.61 -5.50
C ILE A 342 24.30 -26.11 -6.11
N LEU A 343 24.20 -26.22 -7.43
CA LEU A 343 23.06 -26.89 -8.11
C LEU A 343 23.23 -28.41 -8.16
N THR A 344 22.15 -29.16 -7.93
CA THR A 344 21.95 -30.50 -8.51
C THR A 344 20.58 -30.59 -9.17
N THR A 345 20.45 -31.46 -10.17
CA THR A 345 19.22 -31.65 -10.96
C THR A 345 18.98 -33.13 -11.23
N THR A 346 17.72 -33.51 -11.44
CA THR A 346 17.35 -34.86 -11.91
C THR A 346 16.22 -34.73 -12.93
N ARG A 347 16.11 -35.68 -13.86
CA ARG A 347 15.37 -35.49 -15.13
C ARG A 347 14.50 -36.69 -15.53
N TYR A 348 13.33 -36.37 -16.11
CA TYR A 348 12.67 -37.07 -17.22
C TYR A 348 12.12 -38.49 -17.00
N LYS A 349 10.90 -38.74 -17.53
CA LYS A 349 10.73 -39.46 -18.82
C LYS A 349 9.29 -39.41 -19.36
N HIS A 350 9.18 -39.30 -20.69
CA HIS A 350 7.99 -39.62 -21.51
C HIS A 350 8.28 -40.88 -22.35
N PRO A 351 7.23 -41.58 -22.84
CA PRO A 351 7.23 -42.28 -24.12
C PRO A 351 6.38 -41.55 -25.19
N PHE A 352 6.47 -41.98 -26.46
CA PHE A 352 6.09 -41.18 -27.65
C PHE A 352 5.27 -41.93 -28.72
N THR A 353 4.55 -41.14 -29.52
CA THR A 353 4.07 -41.37 -30.91
C THR A 353 3.80 -40.00 -31.58
N THR A 354 3.79 -39.76 -32.90
CA THR A 354 4.72 -40.03 -34.04
C THR A 354 4.05 -39.52 -35.34
N THR A 355 4.66 -38.83 -36.32
CA THR A 355 5.92 -38.05 -36.44
C THR A 355 5.90 -37.33 -37.81
N PRO A 356 6.46 -36.11 -37.97
CA PRO A 356 7.21 -35.85 -39.21
C PRO A 356 8.49 -35.01 -39.07
N HIS A 357 9.25 -34.98 -40.17
CA HIS A 357 10.55 -34.33 -40.44
C HIS A 357 10.62 -32.84 -40.01
N THR A 358 11.53 -32.43 -39.12
CA THR A 358 12.99 -32.18 -39.29
C THR A 358 13.41 -30.98 -40.16
N THR A 359 13.32 -29.78 -39.61
CA THR A 359 14.49 -28.87 -39.41
C THR A 359 14.15 -27.78 -38.37
N PRO A 360 14.71 -27.83 -37.14
CA PRO A 360 14.51 -26.76 -36.16
C PRO A 360 15.60 -25.68 -36.28
N THR A 361 15.25 -24.53 -36.85
CA THR A 361 16.11 -23.33 -36.92
C THR A 361 16.34 -22.70 -35.54
N LYS A 362 17.27 -23.28 -34.77
CA LYS A 362 17.84 -22.63 -33.58
C LYS A 362 18.66 -21.39 -33.96
N MET A 363 18.01 -20.25 -34.21
CA MET A 363 18.67 -18.95 -34.18
C MET A 363 18.94 -18.50 -32.73
N ARG A 364 19.78 -19.30 -32.04
CA ARG A 364 20.67 -18.80 -30.99
C ARG A 364 22.09 -19.10 -31.46
N VAL A 365 22.72 -18.09 -32.05
CA VAL A 365 24.17 -18.11 -32.30
C VAL A 365 24.86 -18.34 -30.97
N PRO A 366 25.71 -19.38 -30.80
CA PRO A 366 26.47 -19.56 -29.57
C PRO A 366 27.37 -18.33 -29.36
N TYR A 367 27.33 -17.71 -28.18
CA TYR A 367 28.20 -16.59 -27.86
C TYR A 367 29.67 -17.00 -28.06
N ALA A 368 30.44 -16.17 -28.77
CA ALA A 368 31.85 -16.44 -29.06
C ALA A 368 32.63 -16.74 -27.76
N PRO A 369 33.53 -17.75 -27.76
CA PRO A 369 34.19 -18.22 -26.54
C PRO A 369 34.99 -17.13 -25.83
N SER A 370 35.24 -17.32 -24.53
CA SER A 370 35.96 -16.35 -23.69
C SER A 370 37.48 -16.37 -23.86
N ILE A 371 38.02 -17.27 -24.69
CA ILE A 371 39.46 -17.43 -24.97
C ILE A 371 39.65 -17.34 -26.48
N ALA A 372 40.68 -16.60 -26.92
CA ALA A 372 41.01 -16.48 -28.33
C ALA A 372 41.50 -17.84 -28.89
N PRO A 373 40.97 -18.32 -30.03
CA PRO A 373 41.39 -19.60 -30.61
C PRO A 373 42.78 -19.53 -31.27
N THR A 374 43.30 -18.33 -31.55
CA THR A 374 44.66 -18.09 -32.05
C THR A 374 45.18 -16.74 -31.52
N PRO A 375 46.51 -16.53 -31.41
CA PRO A 375 47.07 -15.23 -31.01
C PRO A 375 46.68 -14.08 -31.95
N ALA A 376 46.53 -14.35 -33.25
CA ALA A 376 46.06 -13.36 -34.22
C ALA A 376 44.61 -12.91 -33.99
N ALA A 377 43.78 -13.75 -33.35
CA ALA A 377 42.42 -13.39 -32.95
C ALA A 377 42.35 -12.67 -31.60
N GLU A 378 43.42 -12.65 -30.81
CA GLU A 378 43.45 -12.11 -29.44
C GLU A 378 43.03 -10.64 -29.36
N PRO A 379 43.46 -9.71 -30.26
CA PRO A 379 42.95 -8.34 -30.27
C PRO A 379 41.45 -8.21 -30.59
N ILE A 380 40.82 -9.22 -31.19
CA ILE A 380 39.37 -9.26 -31.44
C ILE A 380 38.64 -9.80 -30.20
N TYR A 381 39.14 -10.88 -29.61
CA TYR A 381 38.54 -11.50 -28.43
C TYR A 381 38.66 -10.63 -27.18
N THR A 382 39.77 -9.88 -27.01
CA THR A 382 39.92 -8.87 -25.95
C THR A 382 38.92 -7.71 -26.11
N ARG A 383 38.61 -7.29 -27.35
CA ARG A 383 37.53 -6.31 -27.62
C ARG A 383 36.14 -6.88 -27.33
N ILE A 384 35.90 -8.16 -27.60
CA ILE A 384 34.65 -8.85 -27.23
C ILE A 384 34.52 -8.97 -25.70
N ALA A 385 35.61 -9.26 -24.98
CA ALA A 385 35.63 -9.33 -23.53
C ALA A 385 35.38 -7.95 -22.89
N ALA A 386 36.02 -6.89 -23.38
CA ALA A 386 35.79 -5.52 -22.90
C ALA A 386 34.32 -5.08 -23.07
N ARG A 387 33.67 -5.41 -24.19
CA ARG A 387 32.24 -5.14 -24.41
C ARG A 387 31.30 -5.88 -23.44
N ARG A 388 31.77 -6.99 -22.85
CA ARG A 388 31.08 -7.83 -21.85
C ARG A 388 31.36 -7.46 -20.39
N ALA A 389 32.21 -6.46 -20.12
CA ALA A 389 32.41 -5.97 -18.76
C ALA A 389 31.10 -5.38 -18.20
N PRO A 390 30.79 -5.56 -16.89
CA PRO A 390 29.63 -4.92 -16.28
C PRO A 390 29.69 -3.40 -16.41
N ARG A 391 28.58 -2.81 -16.84
CA ARG A 391 28.36 -1.35 -16.89
C ARG A 391 27.13 -1.05 -16.01
N PRO A 392 26.94 0.19 -15.54
CA PRO A 392 25.64 0.62 -15.04
C PRO A 392 24.56 0.33 -16.10
N LEU A 393 23.41 -0.18 -15.66
CA LEU A 393 22.22 -0.27 -16.50
C LEU A 393 21.78 1.15 -16.88
N ILE A 394 21.20 1.31 -18.08
CA ILE A 394 20.66 2.58 -18.56
C ILE A 394 19.19 2.37 -18.96
N PRO A 395 18.29 3.37 -18.84
CA PRO A 395 16.83 3.15 -18.97
C PRO A 395 16.34 2.51 -20.29
N LEU A 396 17.18 2.49 -21.33
CA LEU A 396 17.02 1.67 -22.54
C LEU A 396 16.72 0.17 -22.24
N ASP A 397 17.28 -0.36 -21.15
CA ASP A 397 17.06 -1.71 -20.62
C ASP A 397 15.61 -1.96 -20.19
N LEU A 398 14.85 -0.91 -19.86
CA LEU A 398 13.43 -0.98 -19.49
C LEU A 398 12.51 -0.77 -20.69
N ALA A 399 12.82 0.19 -21.57
CA ALA A 399 11.98 0.50 -22.73
C ALA A 399 11.86 -0.64 -23.75
N LEU A 400 12.93 -1.42 -23.93
CA LEU A 400 12.99 -2.52 -24.92
C LEU A 400 12.54 -3.89 -24.39
N LEU A 401 11.89 -3.94 -23.21
CA LEU A 401 11.39 -5.17 -22.57
C LEU A 401 10.45 -6.03 -23.42
N HIS A 402 9.89 -5.50 -24.51
CA HIS A 402 9.05 -6.26 -25.44
C HIS A 402 9.82 -7.18 -26.39
N ASN A 403 11.13 -6.99 -26.60
CA ASN A 403 11.96 -7.94 -27.36
C ASN A 403 13.44 -7.89 -26.91
N PRO A 404 13.92 -8.85 -26.08
CA PRO A 404 15.29 -8.88 -25.59
C PRO A 404 16.38 -8.90 -26.69
N ALA A 405 16.10 -9.45 -27.88
CA ALA A 405 17.08 -9.46 -28.97
C ALA A 405 17.27 -8.06 -29.60
N VAL A 406 16.27 -7.19 -29.50
CA VAL A 406 16.36 -5.78 -29.92
C VAL A 406 17.09 -4.96 -28.85
N ALA A 407 16.84 -5.23 -27.56
CA ALA A 407 17.59 -4.65 -26.45
C ALA A 407 19.09 -4.94 -26.53
N ASP A 408 19.48 -6.22 -26.64
CA ASP A 408 20.88 -6.66 -26.82
C ASP A 408 21.55 -5.98 -28.03
N GLY A 409 20.80 -5.78 -29.12
CA GLY A 409 21.26 -5.10 -30.33
C GLY A 409 21.58 -3.62 -30.10
N TRP A 410 20.63 -2.85 -29.56
CA TRP A 410 20.84 -1.43 -29.27
C TRP A 410 21.89 -1.20 -28.19
N ASN A 411 21.90 -2.01 -27.12
CA ASN A 411 22.93 -1.95 -26.07
C ASN A 411 24.34 -2.27 -26.59
N SER A 412 24.45 -3.12 -27.61
CA SER A 412 25.71 -3.39 -28.31
C SER A 412 26.13 -2.23 -29.22
N PHE A 413 25.18 -1.57 -29.88
CA PHE A 413 25.42 -0.44 -30.78
C PHE A 413 25.80 0.85 -30.02
N ILE A 414 24.97 1.29 -29.08
CA ILE A 414 25.26 2.41 -28.17
C ILE A 414 26.54 2.11 -27.36
N GLY A 415 26.74 0.86 -26.94
CA GLY A 415 27.98 0.42 -26.29
C GLY A 415 29.23 0.59 -27.16
N ALA A 416 29.15 0.35 -28.47
CA ALA A 416 30.25 0.58 -29.40
C ALA A 416 30.52 2.09 -29.60
N ILE A 417 29.46 2.89 -29.77
CA ILE A 417 29.54 4.36 -29.89
C ILE A 417 30.19 4.99 -28.65
N ARG A 418 29.83 4.54 -27.44
CA ARG A 418 30.47 5.08 -26.22
C ARG A 418 31.93 4.66 -26.09
N THR A 419 32.28 3.40 -26.41
CA THR A 419 33.60 2.84 -26.06
C THR A 419 34.68 2.86 -27.15
N GLN A 420 34.36 3.19 -28.41
CA GLN A 420 35.31 3.05 -29.54
C GLN A 420 35.26 4.22 -30.56
N THR A 421 35.19 5.47 -30.07
CA THR A 421 35.29 6.71 -30.88
C THR A 421 36.60 7.48 -30.62
N SER A 422 36.95 8.36 -31.56
CA SER A 422 37.96 9.44 -31.41
C SER A 422 37.36 10.80 -31.04
N VAL A 423 36.04 10.94 -30.98
CA VAL A 423 35.37 12.14 -30.41
C VAL A 423 35.65 12.21 -28.90
N PRO A 424 36.09 13.37 -28.35
CA PRO A 424 36.25 13.59 -26.92
C PRO A 424 34.97 13.31 -26.12
N GLU A 425 35.11 12.74 -24.91
CA GLU A 425 33.96 12.36 -24.08
C GLU A 425 33.12 13.58 -23.65
N SER A 426 33.76 14.72 -23.40
CA SER A 426 33.09 16.00 -23.09
C SER A 426 32.12 16.42 -24.17
N LEU A 427 32.58 16.50 -25.44
CA LEU A 427 31.76 16.87 -26.59
C LEU A 427 30.67 15.84 -26.88
N LYS A 428 30.97 14.55 -26.71
CA LYS A 428 30.04 13.44 -26.90
C LYS A 428 28.89 13.50 -25.90
N GLU A 429 29.18 13.61 -24.61
CA GLU A 429 28.18 13.66 -23.54
C GLU A 429 27.43 14.99 -23.53
N LEU A 430 28.05 16.10 -23.94
CA LEU A 430 27.38 17.39 -24.18
C LEU A 430 26.36 17.28 -25.32
N ALA A 431 26.74 16.71 -26.47
CA ALA A 431 25.83 16.49 -27.58
C ALA A 431 24.66 15.56 -27.20
N ILE A 432 24.92 14.48 -26.46
CA ILE A 432 23.83 13.60 -25.95
C ILE A 432 22.93 14.37 -24.97
N SER A 433 23.49 15.20 -24.08
CA SER A 433 22.71 16.02 -23.15
C SER A 433 21.81 17.03 -23.90
N ARG A 434 22.30 17.63 -24.98
CA ARG A 434 21.48 18.50 -25.84
C ARG A 434 20.40 17.71 -26.59
N VAL A 435 20.71 16.51 -27.12
CA VAL A 435 19.69 15.60 -27.69
C VAL A 435 18.61 15.28 -26.65
N ALA A 436 18.97 15.11 -25.37
CA ALA A 436 18.00 14.90 -24.30
C ALA A 436 17.09 16.13 -24.09
N VAL A 437 17.65 17.34 -24.00
CA VAL A 437 16.88 18.61 -23.90
C VAL A 437 15.92 18.77 -25.08
N LEU A 438 16.41 18.62 -26.31
CA LEU A 438 15.61 18.84 -27.54
C LEU A 438 14.53 17.77 -27.79
N ASN A 439 14.63 16.60 -27.13
CA ASN A 439 13.60 15.56 -27.14
C ASN A 439 12.82 15.50 -25.81
N HIS A 440 12.98 16.45 -24.88
CA HIS A 440 12.36 16.46 -23.54
C HIS A 440 12.62 15.18 -22.71
N ALA A 441 13.75 14.51 -22.92
CA ALA A 441 14.08 13.22 -22.32
C ALA A 441 14.77 13.40 -20.95
N VAL A 442 13.96 13.67 -19.90
CA VAL A 442 14.41 14.03 -18.55
C VAL A 442 15.41 13.02 -17.96
N HIS A 443 15.21 11.72 -18.11
CA HIS A 443 16.12 10.71 -17.55
C HIS A 443 17.46 10.60 -18.31
N GLU A 444 17.48 10.81 -19.63
CA GLU A 444 18.75 10.97 -20.34
C GLU A 444 19.46 12.25 -19.91
N TRP A 445 18.74 13.34 -19.63
CA TRP A 445 19.33 14.57 -19.10
C TRP A 445 20.02 14.33 -17.75
N ASP A 446 19.31 13.75 -16.76
CA ASP A 446 19.86 13.46 -15.43
C ASP A 446 21.16 12.64 -15.47
N VAL A 447 21.20 11.63 -16.35
CA VAL A 447 22.35 10.74 -16.51
C VAL A 447 23.48 11.42 -17.29
N HIS A 448 23.19 12.03 -18.43
CA HIS A 448 24.21 12.52 -19.35
C HIS A 448 24.77 13.89 -18.95
N ALA A 449 23.99 14.77 -18.32
CA ALA A 449 24.52 16.03 -17.78
C ALA A 449 25.55 15.77 -16.66
N ALA A 450 25.29 14.79 -15.79
CA ALA A 450 26.24 14.38 -14.76
C ALA A 450 27.54 13.77 -15.35
N LEU A 451 27.43 13.06 -16.49
CA LEU A 451 28.58 12.51 -17.20
C LEU A 451 29.36 13.56 -18.00
N ALA A 452 28.68 14.54 -18.60
CA ALA A 452 29.31 15.69 -19.26
C ALA A 452 30.13 16.52 -18.27
N VAL A 453 29.59 16.84 -17.09
CA VAL A 453 30.34 17.50 -16.00
C VAL A 453 31.56 16.66 -15.58
N LYS A 454 31.38 15.35 -15.43
CA LYS A 454 32.49 14.43 -15.08
C LYS A 454 33.54 14.31 -16.19
N ALA A 455 33.17 14.53 -17.45
CA ALA A 455 34.06 14.55 -18.61
C ALA A 455 34.76 15.90 -18.82
N GLY A 456 34.48 16.92 -17.99
CA GLY A 456 35.15 18.23 -18.01
C GLY A 456 34.33 19.38 -18.62
N VAL A 457 33.03 19.20 -18.87
CA VAL A 457 32.15 20.33 -19.24
C VAL A 457 31.83 21.15 -17.99
N GLY A 458 31.89 22.48 -18.09
CA GLY A 458 31.57 23.38 -16.99
C GLY A 458 30.12 23.22 -16.50
N ARG A 459 29.85 23.52 -15.22
CA ARG A 459 28.46 23.50 -14.71
C ARG A 459 27.61 24.60 -15.35
N ASP A 460 28.19 25.77 -15.56
CA ASP A 460 27.54 26.89 -16.23
C ASP A 460 27.35 26.60 -17.73
N ALA A 461 28.34 25.97 -18.38
CA ALA A 461 28.16 25.38 -19.72
C ALA A 461 26.96 24.41 -19.77
N MET A 462 26.83 23.49 -18.81
CA MET A 462 25.68 22.58 -18.77
C MET A 462 24.35 23.30 -18.49
N ARG A 463 24.34 24.37 -17.71
CA ARG A 463 23.16 25.24 -17.58
C ARG A 463 22.81 25.87 -18.94
N THR A 464 23.80 26.34 -19.69
CA THR A 464 23.63 26.89 -21.04
C THR A 464 23.16 25.81 -22.04
N VAL A 465 23.63 24.57 -21.97
CA VAL A 465 23.09 23.44 -22.79
C VAL A 465 21.59 23.25 -22.55
N PHE A 466 21.11 23.47 -21.32
CA PHE A 466 19.69 23.38 -20.95
C PHE A 466 18.88 24.59 -21.42
N THR A 467 19.39 25.82 -21.24
CA THR A 467 18.62 27.07 -21.44
C THR A 467 18.89 27.80 -22.76
N ALA A 468 19.92 27.43 -23.53
CA ALA A 468 20.27 28.13 -24.77
C ALA A 468 19.17 27.94 -25.83
N PRO A 469 18.86 28.99 -26.62
CA PRO A 469 17.89 28.93 -27.72
C PRO A 469 18.29 27.87 -28.75
N VAL A 470 17.33 27.51 -29.61
CA VAL A 470 17.46 26.42 -30.57
C VAL A 470 17.93 26.94 -31.93
N HIS A 471 19.06 26.43 -32.40
CA HIS A 471 19.72 26.89 -33.63
C HIS A 471 19.12 26.18 -34.86
N ALA A 472 17.87 26.49 -35.15
CA ALA A 472 17.15 25.96 -36.31
C ALA A 472 17.74 26.48 -37.64
N ARG A 473 17.53 25.71 -38.71
CA ARG A 473 17.91 26.06 -40.09
C ARG A 473 17.31 27.41 -40.49
N GLY A 474 18.10 28.28 -41.12
CA GLY A 474 17.65 29.59 -41.59
C GLY A 474 17.41 30.66 -40.53
N GLY A 475 17.92 30.48 -39.30
CA GLY A 475 17.91 31.52 -38.26
C GLY A 475 18.86 32.68 -38.55
N ASP A 476 18.61 33.84 -37.94
CA ASP A 476 19.48 35.04 -38.05
C ASP A 476 20.68 35.01 -37.10
N ASP A 477 21.44 33.93 -37.21
CA ASP A 477 22.70 33.69 -36.49
C ASP A 477 23.88 34.20 -37.34
N GLU A 478 24.25 35.47 -37.18
CA GLU A 478 25.26 36.13 -38.04
C GLU A 478 26.65 35.49 -37.94
N ALA A 479 27.02 34.94 -36.76
CA ALA A 479 28.30 34.27 -36.54
C ALA A 479 28.50 33.02 -37.42
N VAL A 480 27.42 32.37 -37.86
CA VAL A 480 27.49 31.24 -38.79
C VAL A 480 27.75 31.70 -40.24
N LYS A 481 27.42 32.95 -40.57
CA LYS A 481 27.43 33.48 -41.95
C LYS A 481 28.79 34.04 -42.38
N SER A 482 29.69 34.40 -41.46
CA SER A 482 31.03 34.92 -41.76
C SER A 482 32.07 33.83 -42.01
N GLY A 483 32.02 32.73 -41.24
CA GLY A 483 33.03 31.65 -41.28
C GLY A 483 34.38 32.02 -40.67
N GLU A 484 34.47 33.15 -39.98
CA GLU A 484 35.69 33.62 -39.33
C GLU A 484 35.82 33.04 -37.91
N LYS A 485 37.06 32.79 -37.46
CA LYS A 485 37.35 32.44 -36.06
C LYS A 485 37.62 33.72 -35.28
N GLU A 486 36.56 34.41 -34.87
CA GLU A 486 36.69 35.48 -33.87
C GLU A 486 37.01 34.89 -32.48
N GLU A 487 37.69 35.69 -31.65
CA GLU A 487 37.99 35.36 -30.26
C GLU A 487 36.75 35.67 -29.39
N GLU A 488 35.64 34.96 -29.63
CA GLU A 488 34.43 35.03 -28.79
C GLU A 488 34.80 34.72 -27.32
N GLU A 489 34.43 35.63 -26.39
CA GLU A 489 34.51 35.35 -24.95
C GLU A 489 33.61 34.14 -24.61
N GLU A 490 33.88 33.45 -23.49
CA GLU A 490 33.19 32.21 -23.08
C GLU A 490 31.73 32.47 -22.61
N GLU A 491 30.87 33.01 -23.47
CA GLU A 491 29.50 33.35 -23.11
C GLU A 491 28.68 32.08 -22.80
N GLY A 492 28.05 32.07 -21.62
CA GLY A 492 27.44 30.87 -21.05
C GLY A 492 28.42 29.78 -20.62
N GLY A 493 29.74 30.03 -20.64
CA GLY A 493 30.79 29.10 -20.21
C GLY A 493 31.09 27.95 -21.19
N LEU A 494 30.54 28.01 -22.41
CA LEU A 494 30.81 27.06 -23.49
C LEU A 494 31.98 27.55 -24.37
N THR A 495 32.88 26.65 -24.76
CA THR A 495 33.94 26.99 -25.73
C THR A 495 33.39 27.02 -27.16
N SER A 496 34.07 27.69 -28.10
CA SER A 496 33.67 27.74 -29.52
C SER A 496 33.55 26.34 -30.17
N GLU A 497 34.37 25.37 -29.73
CA GLU A 497 34.24 23.97 -30.14
C GLU A 497 32.94 23.34 -29.60
N GLN A 498 32.59 23.60 -28.34
CA GLN A 498 31.36 23.11 -27.72
C GLN A 498 30.12 23.76 -28.35
N TRP A 499 30.16 25.06 -28.64
CA TRP A 499 29.13 25.75 -29.42
C TRP A 499 28.98 25.14 -30.82
N ALA A 500 30.08 24.82 -31.52
CA ALA A 500 30.02 24.16 -32.82
C ALA A 500 29.33 22.78 -32.75
N VAL A 501 29.61 21.94 -31.74
CA VAL A 501 28.87 20.67 -31.60
C VAL A 501 27.41 20.88 -31.15
N LEU A 502 27.11 21.95 -30.40
CA LEU A 502 25.75 22.28 -29.97
C LEU A 502 24.87 22.67 -31.16
N ARG A 503 25.30 23.66 -31.97
CA ARG A 503 24.56 24.13 -33.16
C ARG A 503 24.41 23.01 -34.20
N TYR A 504 25.44 22.16 -34.38
CA TYR A 504 25.35 20.96 -35.20
C TYR A 504 24.33 19.94 -34.67
N THR A 505 24.26 19.75 -33.35
CA THR A 505 23.32 18.84 -32.69
C THR A 505 21.88 19.34 -32.81
N ASP A 506 21.64 20.64 -32.69
CA ASP A 506 20.33 21.28 -32.87
C ASP A 506 19.77 20.98 -34.28
N GLN A 507 20.54 21.29 -35.33
CA GLN A 507 20.12 21.05 -36.72
C GLN A 507 19.94 19.55 -37.04
N MET A 508 20.87 18.68 -36.61
CA MET A 508 20.74 17.22 -36.75
C MET A 508 19.51 16.63 -36.03
N THR A 509 19.10 17.23 -34.91
CA THR A 509 18.00 16.73 -34.08
C THR A 509 16.63 17.18 -34.57
N ILE A 510 16.51 18.41 -35.08
CA ILE A 510 15.22 19.00 -35.45
C ILE A 510 14.99 18.96 -36.97
N GLY A 511 15.99 19.33 -37.77
CA GLY A 511 15.90 19.32 -39.23
C GLY A 511 16.29 17.97 -39.86
N VAL A 512 17.19 17.22 -39.23
CA VAL A 512 17.84 16.01 -39.82
C VAL A 512 18.62 16.33 -41.12
N GLU A 513 18.95 17.60 -41.31
CA GLU A 513 19.78 18.18 -42.36
C GLU A 513 20.55 19.33 -41.71
N VAL A 514 21.82 19.52 -42.09
CA VAL A 514 22.71 20.55 -41.52
C VAL A 514 23.18 21.46 -42.65
N GLU A 515 23.21 22.76 -42.40
CA GLU A 515 23.70 23.76 -43.35
C GLU A 515 25.21 23.62 -43.56
N ASP A 516 25.68 23.81 -44.81
CA ASP A 516 27.09 23.68 -45.16
C ASP A 516 28.01 24.54 -44.29
N ALA A 517 27.55 25.73 -43.87
CA ALA A 517 28.28 26.62 -42.96
C ALA A 517 28.48 26.00 -41.57
N VAL A 518 27.43 25.44 -40.95
CA VAL A 518 27.51 24.76 -39.64
C VAL A 518 28.35 23.49 -39.73
N ALA A 519 28.22 22.74 -40.84
CA ALA A 519 29.05 21.57 -41.10
C ALA A 519 30.53 21.94 -41.33
N HIS A 520 30.83 23.09 -41.95
CA HIS A 520 32.19 23.60 -42.15
C HIS A 520 32.80 24.11 -40.83
N ALA A 521 32.03 24.86 -40.03
CA ALA A 521 32.45 25.34 -38.71
C ALA A 521 32.86 24.18 -37.79
N LEU A 522 32.05 23.10 -37.73
CA LEU A 522 32.38 21.89 -36.99
C LEU A 522 33.70 21.25 -37.46
N LYS A 523 33.93 21.20 -38.78
CA LYS A 523 35.20 20.71 -39.36
C LYS A 523 36.41 21.62 -39.09
N GLY A 524 36.18 22.85 -38.65
CA GLY A 524 37.20 23.75 -38.13
C GLY A 524 37.79 23.34 -36.77
N PHE A 525 37.20 22.33 -36.12
CA PHE A 525 37.65 21.76 -34.84
C PHE A 525 37.80 20.23 -34.89
N LEU A 526 36.85 19.51 -35.50
CA LEU A 526 36.84 18.05 -35.57
C LEU A 526 37.27 17.51 -36.95
N SER A 527 38.08 16.46 -36.97
CA SER A 527 38.40 15.73 -38.21
C SER A 527 37.15 15.05 -38.82
N ASP A 528 37.15 14.80 -40.13
CA ASP A 528 36.03 14.12 -40.81
C ASP A 528 35.58 12.82 -40.12
N LYS A 529 36.54 12.05 -39.57
CA LYS A 529 36.25 10.84 -38.78
C LYS A 529 35.48 11.14 -37.50
N GLN A 530 35.88 12.18 -36.77
CA GLN A 530 35.20 12.61 -35.55
C GLN A 530 33.83 13.22 -35.86
N VAL A 531 33.68 13.95 -36.97
CA VAL A 531 32.37 14.42 -37.43
C VAL A 531 31.43 13.24 -37.72
N VAL A 532 31.89 12.20 -38.43
CA VAL A 532 31.09 10.99 -38.68
C VAL A 532 30.74 10.23 -37.40
N GLU A 533 31.68 10.13 -36.44
CA GLU A 533 31.43 9.50 -35.14
C GLU A 533 30.44 10.29 -34.26
N LEU A 534 30.51 11.63 -34.28
CA LEU A 534 29.56 12.51 -33.62
C LEU A 534 28.18 12.43 -34.28
N THR A 535 28.14 12.45 -35.61
CA THR A 535 26.91 12.24 -36.41
C THR A 535 26.23 10.92 -36.05
N ALA A 536 27.00 9.83 -35.98
CA ALA A 536 26.50 8.52 -35.56
C ALA A 536 26.01 8.52 -34.11
N THR A 537 26.65 9.28 -33.21
CA THR A 537 26.20 9.45 -31.83
C THR A 537 24.86 10.18 -31.76
N VAL A 538 24.78 11.37 -32.36
CA VAL A 538 23.56 12.21 -32.37
C VAL A 538 22.40 11.48 -33.05
N ALA A 539 22.64 10.78 -34.16
CA ALA A 539 21.62 9.98 -34.85
C ALA A 539 21.16 8.77 -34.00
N ALA A 540 22.08 8.06 -33.33
CA ALA A 540 21.73 6.91 -32.51
C ALA A 540 20.92 7.30 -31.26
N TYR A 541 21.31 8.37 -30.56
CA TYR A 541 20.53 8.87 -29.42
C TYR A 541 19.21 9.51 -29.87
N ASN A 542 19.15 10.22 -31.00
CA ASN A 542 17.86 10.64 -31.55
C ASN A 542 16.93 9.47 -31.89
N CYS A 543 17.45 8.34 -32.36
CA CYS A 543 16.63 7.14 -32.53
C CYS A 543 16.10 6.62 -31.19
N VAL A 544 16.93 6.59 -30.14
CA VAL A 544 16.59 6.03 -28.82
C VAL A 544 15.68 6.96 -28.01
N SER A 545 16.05 8.23 -27.83
CA SER A 545 15.29 9.21 -27.05
C SER A 545 13.92 9.49 -27.67
N ARG A 546 13.76 9.37 -29.00
CA ARG A 546 12.43 9.43 -29.64
C ARG A 546 11.54 8.22 -29.34
N PHE A 547 12.06 7.07 -28.89
CA PHE A 547 11.22 5.98 -28.36
C PHE A 547 10.80 6.22 -26.90
N LEU A 548 11.60 6.96 -26.14
CA LEU A 548 11.29 7.33 -24.75
C LEU A 548 10.31 8.52 -24.70
N ALA A 549 10.54 9.55 -25.52
CA ALA A 549 9.74 10.76 -25.62
C ALA A 549 8.53 10.69 -26.59
N LYS A 550 8.24 9.51 -27.19
CA LYS A 550 7.01 9.29 -27.99
C LYS A 550 6.21 8.06 -27.58
N ARG A 551 5.80 8.04 -26.31
CA ARG A 551 4.35 8.17 -26.11
C ARG A 551 3.99 9.63 -26.38
N PHE A 552 2.99 9.88 -27.21
CA PHE A 552 2.25 11.14 -27.06
C PHE A 552 1.69 11.13 -25.64
N ALA A 553 2.08 12.10 -24.82
CA ALA A 553 1.25 12.47 -23.68
C ALA A 553 -0.10 12.86 -24.28
N SER A 554 -1.12 12.04 -24.04
CA SER A 554 -2.46 12.59 -23.96
C SER A 554 -2.40 13.48 -22.74
N THR A 555 -2.35 14.80 -22.94
CA THR A 555 -2.87 15.72 -21.93
C THR A 555 -4.22 15.12 -21.54
N LYS A 556 -4.45 14.88 -20.25
CA LYS A 556 -5.72 14.30 -19.78
C LYS A 556 -6.77 15.39 -19.60
N HIS A 557 -6.57 16.47 -20.35
CA HIS A 557 -7.00 17.83 -20.14
C HIS A 557 -7.19 18.48 -21.51
N PRO A 558 -8.07 19.49 -21.59
CA PRO A 558 -8.32 20.26 -22.79
C PRO A 558 -7.07 20.84 -23.47
N LYS A 559 -7.21 21.15 -24.76
CA LYS A 559 -6.20 21.83 -25.56
C LYS A 559 -6.00 23.26 -25.07
N GLY A 560 -4.83 23.55 -24.50
CA GLY A 560 -4.53 24.86 -23.91
C GLY A 560 -5.15 25.05 -22.52
N PHE A 561 -5.45 23.94 -21.82
CA PHE A 561 -5.89 23.96 -20.43
C PHE A 561 -4.91 24.69 -19.51
N GLU A 562 -5.41 25.63 -18.72
CA GLU A 562 -4.73 26.17 -17.54
C GLU A 562 -5.48 25.68 -16.27
N PRO A 563 -4.78 25.29 -15.18
CA PRO A 563 -5.44 24.84 -13.96
C PRO A 563 -6.30 25.95 -13.32
N PRO A 564 -7.58 25.71 -13.02
CA PRO A 564 -8.49 26.75 -12.53
C PRO A 564 -8.05 27.27 -11.15
N THR A 565 -8.13 28.58 -10.96
CA THR A 565 -7.83 29.21 -9.67
C THR A 565 -8.92 28.89 -8.63
N GLN A 566 -8.60 29.03 -7.35
CA GLN A 566 -9.58 28.85 -6.27
C GLN A 566 -10.80 29.78 -6.43
N GLY A 567 -10.61 31.00 -6.94
CA GLY A 567 -11.71 31.95 -7.15
C GLY A 567 -12.70 31.50 -8.23
N GLU A 568 -12.21 30.88 -9.31
CA GLU A 568 -13.06 30.34 -10.37
C GLU A 568 -13.79 29.06 -9.93
N LEU A 569 -13.14 28.23 -9.11
CA LEU A 569 -13.75 27.07 -8.47
C LEU A 569 -14.84 27.47 -7.46
N ASP A 570 -14.65 28.59 -6.74
CA ASP A 570 -15.63 29.14 -5.81
C ASP A 570 -16.82 29.80 -6.55
N GLU A 571 -16.59 30.56 -7.64
CA GLU A 571 -17.67 31.09 -8.49
C GLU A 571 -18.49 29.95 -9.13
N LEU A 572 -17.81 28.92 -9.67
CA LEU A 572 -18.47 27.73 -10.20
C LEU A 572 -19.33 27.05 -9.13
N ARG A 573 -18.82 26.94 -7.88
CA ARG A 573 -19.57 26.37 -6.76
C ARG A 573 -20.84 27.17 -6.46
N GLU A 574 -20.76 28.50 -6.38
CA GLU A 574 -21.93 29.36 -6.17
C GLU A 574 -22.96 29.21 -7.31
N ARG A 575 -22.50 29.15 -8.56
CA ARG A 575 -23.34 28.93 -9.75
C ARG A 575 -24.05 27.57 -9.74
N VAL A 576 -23.36 26.50 -9.35
CA VAL A 576 -23.98 25.16 -9.20
C VAL A 576 -24.95 25.13 -8.01
N GLN A 577 -24.62 25.79 -6.89
CA GLN A 577 -25.53 25.89 -5.73
C GLN A 577 -26.82 26.66 -6.05
N GLU A 578 -26.76 27.72 -6.86
CA GLU A 578 -27.98 28.42 -7.32
C GLU A 578 -28.75 27.59 -8.36
N PHE A 579 -28.08 26.95 -9.33
CA PHE A 579 -28.74 26.06 -10.29
C PHE A 579 -29.48 24.92 -9.57
N THR A 580 -28.82 24.22 -8.65
CA THR A 580 -29.40 23.09 -7.91
C THR A 580 -30.54 23.54 -7.00
N ARG A 581 -30.41 24.69 -6.32
CA ARG A 581 -31.50 25.32 -5.54
C ARG A 581 -32.75 25.61 -6.36
N ARG A 582 -32.59 26.01 -7.62
CA ARG A 582 -33.68 26.40 -8.52
C ARG A 582 -34.29 25.22 -9.28
N GLU A 583 -33.45 24.33 -9.80
CA GLU A 583 -33.84 23.24 -10.72
C GLU A 583 -33.99 21.88 -10.03
N ILE A 584 -33.27 21.64 -8.92
CA ILE A 584 -33.30 20.38 -8.15
C ILE A 584 -33.74 20.66 -6.70
N PRO A 585 -34.94 21.23 -6.46
CA PRO A 585 -35.48 21.40 -5.13
C PRO A 585 -35.79 20.04 -4.48
N GLN A 586 -35.92 20.01 -3.16
CA GLN A 586 -36.08 18.77 -2.38
C GLN A 586 -37.34 17.99 -2.80
N GLU A 587 -38.43 18.65 -3.21
CA GLU A 587 -39.63 17.98 -3.73
C GLU A 587 -39.35 17.23 -5.04
N LEU A 588 -38.54 17.79 -5.95
CA LEU A 588 -38.13 17.08 -7.16
C LEU A 588 -37.25 15.89 -6.80
N ALA A 589 -36.22 16.10 -5.96
CA ALA A 589 -35.33 15.03 -5.53
C ALA A 589 -36.05 13.87 -4.80
N GLN A 590 -37.15 14.15 -4.10
CA GLN A 590 -37.99 13.16 -3.41
C GLN A 590 -38.99 12.49 -4.35
N LYS A 591 -39.67 13.25 -5.23
CA LYS A 591 -40.51 12.71 -6.31
C LYS A 591 -39.74 11.70 -7.16
N THR A 592 -38.57 12.12 -7.64
CA THR A 592 -37.62 11.35 -8.47
C THR A 592 -37.22 10.01 -7.84
N ASP A 593 -36.94 9.97 -6.53
CA ASP A 593 -36.64 8.72 -5.81
C ASP A 593 -37.87 7.81 -5.68
N HIS A 594 -39.05 8.36 -5.37
CA HIS A 594 -40.29 7.59 -5.30
C HIS A 594 -40.70 6.95 -6.63
N ILE A 595 -40.64 7.69 -7.74
CA ILE A 595 -41.06 7.20 -9.06
C ILE A 595 -39.99 6.35 -9.78
N ASN A 596 -38.75 6.33 -9.28
CA ASN A 596 -37.60 5.62 -9.90
C ASN A 596 -37.39 6.03 -11.37
N GLU A 597 -37.41 7.34 -11.65
CA GLU A 597 -37.35 7.92 -13.00
C GLU A 597 -36.50 9.19 -13.01
N PHE A 598 -35.63 9.35 -14.01
CA PHE A 598 -34.86 10.59 -14.19
C PHE A 598 -35.77 11.70 -14.75
N PRO A 599 -35.72 12.94 -14.23
CA PRO A 599 -36.46 14.08 -14.81
C PRO A 599 -35.81 14.50 -16.14
N ASN A 600 -36.22 13.90 -17.26
CA ASN A 600 -35.55 14.08 -18.55
C ASN A 600 -35.53 15.53 -19.08
N GLU A 601 -36.40 16.43 -18.60
CA GLU A 601 -36.30 17.87 -18.84
C GLU A 601 -35.06 18.55 -18.20
N MET A 602 -34.30 17.82 -17.39
CA MET A 602 -33.04 18.27 -16.78
C MET A 602 -31.86 18.26 -17.77
N TRP A 603 -31.85 17.41 -18.79
CA TRP A 603 -30.69 17.32 -19.70
C TRP A 603 -30.41 18.63 -20.45
N PRO A 604 -31.40 19.29 -21.10
CA PRO A 604 -31.15 20.58 -21.76
C PRO A 604 -30.73 21.67 -20.78
N LYS A 605 -31.24 21.65 -19.54
CA LYS A 605 -30.88 22.62 -18.48
C LYS A 605 -29.43 22.47 -18.03
N LEU A 606 -28.94 21.23 -17.89
CA LEU A 606 -27.53 20.95 -17.57
C LEU A 606 -26.61 21.33 -18.74
N GLY A 607 -27.08 21.20 -19.99
CA GLY A 607 -26.38 21.68 -21.18
C GLY A 607 -26.33 23.20 -21.28
N GLU A 608 -27.45 23.89 -21.06
CA GLU A 608 -27.54 25.37 -21.02
C GLU A 608 -26.67 25.97 -19.90
N ALA A 609 -26.53 25.27 -18.76
CA ALA A 609 -25.61 25.64 -17.69
C ALA A 609 -24.12 25.31 -17.99
N GLY A 610 -23.82 24.60 -19.09
CA GLY A 610 -22.50 24.14 -19.50
C GLY A 610 -21.95 22.93 -18.72
N PHE A 611 -22.68 22.43 -17.73
CA PHE A 611 -22.19 21.40 -16.79
C PHE A 611 -21.90 20.05 -17.47
N LEU A 612 -22.58 19.69 -18.56
CA LEU A 612 -22.33 18.44 -19.28
C LEU A 612 -20.95 18.37 -19.97
N GLY A 613 -20.29 19.52 -20.17
CA GLY A 613 -19.04 19.65 -20.93
C GLY A 613 -17.82 20.13 -20.13
N ILE A 614 -17.80 19.99 -18.80
CA ILE A 614 -16.75 20.55 -17.92
C ILE A 614 -15.32 20.19 -18.35
N THR A 615 -15.06 18.93 -18.73
CA THR A 615 -13.71 18.47 -19.16
C THR A 615 -13.52 18.46 -20.68
N ALA A 616 -14.49 18.97 -21.46
CA ALA A 616 -14.44 18.99 -22.91
C ALA A 616 -13.82 20.29 -23.46
N ASP A 617 -13.21 20.20 -24.64
CA ASP A 617 -12.67 21.36 -25.37
C ASP A 617 -13.80 22.33 -25.77
N GLU A 618 -13.53 23.64 -25.73
CA GLU A 618 -14.47 24.68 -26.15
C GLU A 618 -14.95 24.51 -27.61
N GLU A 619 -14.12 23.92 -28.48
CA GLU A 619 -14.47 23.71 -29.90
C GLU A 619 -15.65 22.74 -30.11
N TYR A 620 -16.02 21.95 -29.09
CA TYR A 620 -17.22 21.11 -29.07
C TYR A 620 -18.35 21.66 -28.18
N GLY A 621 -18.17 22.87 -27.63
CA GLY A 621 -19.08 23.50 -26.67
C GLY A 621 -18.79 23.19 -25.20
N GLY A 622 -17.62 22.62 -24.89
CA GLY A 622 -17.17 22.38 -23.51
C GLY A 622 -16.77 23.65 -22.76
N LEU A 623 -16.46 23.51 -21.46
CA LEU A 623 -15.98 24.60 -20.60
C LEU A 623 -14.49 24.51 -20.27
N ALA A 624 -13.81 23.43 -20.67
CA ALA A 624 -12.38 23.22 -20.50
C ALA A 624 -11.80 23.40 -19.07
N MET A 625 -12.56 23.16 -18.00
CA MET A 625 -12.18 23.52 -16.62
C MET A 625 -11.47 22.41 -15.79
N GLY A 626 -11.15 21.26 -16.39
CA GLY A 626 -10.42 20.19 -15.69
C GLY A 626 -11.21 19.45 -14.59
N TYR A 627 -10.50 18.66 -13.77
CA TYR A 627 -11.15 17.71 -12.84
C TYR A 627 -11.52 18.31 -11.49
N GLN A 628 -10.84 19.36 -11.02
CA GLN A 628 -11.28 20.10 -9.82
C GLN A 628 -12.67 20.70 -10.03
N ALA A 629 -12.89 21.37 -11.16
CA ALA A 629 -14.19 21.91 -11.53
C ALA A 629 -15.25 20.81 -11.65
N HIS A 630 -14.88 19.65 -12.22
CA HIS A 630 -15.81 18.52 -12.35
C HIS A 630 -16.22 17.95 -10.97
N CYS A 631 -15.29 17.91 -10.02
CA CYS A 631 -15.56 17.56 -8.63
C CYS A 631 -16.51 18.57 -7.96
N VAL A 632 -16.33 19.89 -8.18
CA VAL A 632 -17.24 20.93 -7.65
C VAL A 632 -18.68 20.71 -8.12
N VAL A 633 -18.89 20.51 -9.43
CA VAL A 633 -20.23 20.26 -9.98
C VAL A 633 -20.82 18.96 -9.40
N MET A 634 -20.02 17.89 -9.34
CA MET A 634 -20.47 16.58 -8.85
C MET A 634 -20.83 16.58 -7.35
N GLU A 635 -20.08 17.32 -6.53
CA GLU A 635 -20.35 17.49 -5.10
C GLU A 635 -21.68 18.22 -4.85
N GLU A 636 -21.87 19.41 -5.42
CA GLU A 636 -23.08 20.21 -5.17
C GLU A 636 -24.32 19.61 -5.85
N MET A 637 -24.20 18.95 -7.02
CA MET A 637 -25.31 18.18 -7.59
C MET A 637 -25.69 16.99 -6.70
N SER A 638 -24.70 16.27 -6.13
CA SER A 638 -24.98 15.13 -5.24
C SER A 638 -25.59 15.56 -3.90
N ARG A 639 -25.28 16.77 -3.46
CA ARG A 639 -25.86 17.42 -2.28
C ARG A 639 -27.37 17.67 -2.45
N ALA A 640 -27.81 18.06 -3.65
CA ALA A 640 -29.23 18.21 -3.97
C ALA A 640 -29.91 16.85 -4.24
N SER A 641 -29.33 16.01 -5.09
CA SER A 641 -29.80 14.65 -5.35
C SER A 641 -28.69 13.75 -5.90
N GLY A 642 -28.19 12.83 -5.07
CA GLY A 642 -27.21 11.82 -5.47
C GLY A 642 -27.66 11.02 -6.71
N SER A 643 -28.94 10.71 -6.82
CA SER A 643 -29.49 9.99 -7.97
C SER A 643 -29.43 10.77 -9.30
N ILE A 644 -29.71 12.08 -9.29
CA ILE A 644 -29.60 12.91 -10.50
C ILE A 644 -28.11 13.13 -10.83
N ALA A 645 -27.28 13.36 -9.81
CA ALA A 645 -25.83 13.50 -9.95
C ALA A 645 -25.15 12.24 -10.50
N LEU A 646 -25.63 11.04 -10.16
CA LEU A 646 -25.10 9.79 -10.73
C LEU A 646 -25.38 9.68 -12.24
N SER A 647 -26.59 10.01 -12.69
CA SER A 647 -26.91 10.03 -14.11
C SER A 647 -26.11 11.09 -14.85
N TYR A 648 -25.96 12.28 -14.26
CA TYR A 648 -25.06 13.32 -14.73
C TYR A 648 -23.62 12.80 -14.90
N ALA A 649 -23.02 12.18 -13.87
CA ALA A 649 -21.67 11.63 -13.94
C ALA A 649 -21.53 10.52 -15.01
N ALA A 650 -22.54 9.67 -15.16
CA ALA A 650 -22.59 8.65 -16.21
C ALA A 650 -22.60 9.25 -17.63
N HIS A 651 -23.19 10.44 -17.80
CA HIS A 651 -23.10 11.19 -19.05
C HIS A 651 -21.73 11.88 -19.17
N SER A 652 -21.40 12.79 -18.26
CA SER A 652 -20.25 13.70 -18.40
C SER A 652 -18.91 12.96 -18.31
N GLN A 653 -18.78 11.97 -17.42
CA GLN A 653 -17.50 11.32 -17.15
C GLN A 653 -17.36 9.96 -17.84
N LEU A 654 -18.42 9.14 -17.88
CA LEU A 654 -18.32 7.82 -18.51
C LEU A 654 -18.51 7.87 -20.04
N CYS A 655 -19.22 8.87 -20.58
CA CYS A 655 -19.42 9.02 -22.02
C CYS A 655 -18.62 10.21 -22.59
N VAL A 656 -18.92 11.45 -22.20
CA VAL A 656 -18.29 12.65 -22.77
C VAL A 656 -16.77 12.64 -22.56
N ASN A 657 -16.28 12.47 -21.32
CA ASN A 657 -14.83 12.45 -21.07
C ASN A 657 -14.12 11.28 -21.78
N GLN A 658 -14.75 10.10 -21.90
CA GLN A 658 -14.15 8.98 -22.63
C GLN A 658 -14.08 9.22 -24.16
N LEU A 659 -15.02 9.96 -24.74
CA LEU A 659 -14.94 10.46 -26.12
C LEU A 659 -13.88 11.57 -26.26
N MET A 660 -13.74 12.46 -25.28
CA MET A 660 -12.67 13.47 -25.25
C MET A 660 -11.27 12.84 -25.27
N LEU A 661 -11.08 11.77 -24.48
CA LEU A 661 -9.78 11.11 -24.31
C LEU A 661 -9.41 10.13 -25.43
N ASN A 662 -10.40 9.48 -26.08
CA ASN A 662 -10.14 8.36 -27.01
C ASN A 662 -10.73 8.52 -28.41
N GLY A 663 -11.59 9.53 -28.63
CA GLY A 663 -12.26 9.76 -29.91
C GLY A 663 -11.35 10.41 -30.97
N SER A 664 -11.54 10.04 -32.24
CA SER A 664 -10.96 10.77 -33.37
C SER A 664 -11.60 12.17 -33.50
N PRO A 665 -10.98 13.13 -34.21
CA PRO A 665 -11.58 14.45 -34.45
C PRO A 665 -12.98 14.38 -35.07
N GLU A 666 -13.20 13.41 -35.96
CA GLU A 666 -14.49 13.18 -36.63
C GLU A 666 -15.53 12.62 -35.66
N GLN A 667 -15.15 11.68 -34.79
CA GLN A 667 -16.01 11.16 -33.73
C GLN A 667 -16.36 12.26 -32.73
N LYS A 668 -15.37 13.06 -32.31
CA LYS A 668 -15.56 14.21 -31.41
C LYS A 668 -16.57 15.21 -32.00
N ALA A 669 -16.35 15.65 -33.24
CA ALA A 669 -17.23 16.59 -33.93
C ALA A 669 -18.65 16.02 -34.16
N LYS A 670 -18.80 14.71 -34.38
CA LYS A 670 -20.11 14.06 -34.56
C LYS A 670 -20.92 13.97 -33.25
N TYR A 671 -20.30 13.54 -32.15
CA TYR A 671 -21.04 13.15 -30.94
C TYR A 671 -21.08 14.21 -29.83
N LEU A 672 -19.99 14.95 -29.62
CA LEU A 672 -19.85 15.80 -28.44
C LEU A 672 -20.85 16.97 -28.40
N PRO A 673 -21.12 17.73 -29.49
CA PRO A 673 -22.05 18.87 -29.41
C PRO A 673 -23.48 18.46 -29.03
N GLY A 674 -23.94 17.28 -29.47
CA GLY A 674 -25.26 16.74 -29.11
C GLY A 674 -25.34 16.28 -27.65
N LEU A 675 -24.26 15.70 -27.12
CA LEU A 675 -24.16 15.30 -25.73
C LEU A 675 -24.06 16.52 -24.80
N ILE A 676 -23.11 17.43 -25.06
CA ILE A 676 -22.82 18.60 -24.21
C ILE A 676 -24.01 19.57 -24.16
N SER A 677 -24.78 19.72 -25.25
CA SER A 677 -26.03 20.50 -25.24
C SER A 677 -27.22 19.81 -24.56
N GLY A 678 -27.06 18.57 -24.09
CA GLY A 678 -28.13 17.79 -23.45
C GLY A 678 -29.23 17.32 -24.39
N GLN A 679 -29.01 17.38 -25.71
CA GLN A 679 -29.95 16.88 -26.73
C GLN A 679 -29.84 15.36 -26.93
N GLN A 680 -28.66 14.79 -26.65
CA GLN A 680 -28.41 13.35 -26.59
C GLN A 680 -28.00 12.95 -25.18
N ILE A 681 -28.30 11.70 -24.80
CA ILE A 681 -27.92 11.13 -23.50
C ILE A 681 -26.80 10.12 -23.69
N GLY A 682 -25.71 10.24 -22.92
CA GLY A 682 -24.56 9.34 -22.96
C GLY A 682 -24.59 8.23 -21.90
N ALA A 683 -24.04 7.05 -22.24
CA ALA A 683 -23.81 5.93 -21.32
C ALA A 683 -22.55 5.12 -21.67
N LEU A 684 -22.11 4.27 -20.74
CA LEU A 684 -20.99 3.33 -20.93
C LEU A 684 -21.43 1.91 -20.52
N ALA A 685 -21.28 0.95 -21.44
CA ALA A 685 -21.76 -0.42 -21.31
C ALA A 685 -20.62 -1.44 -21.33
N MET A 686 -20.16 -1.82 -20.13
CA MET A 686 -19.01 -2.71 -19.95
C MET A 686 -19.36 -4.00 -19.19
N SER A 687 -19.98 -3.87 -18.01
CA SER A 687 -20.30 -4.97 -17.09
C SER A 687 -21.34 -5.94 -17.63
N GLU A 688 -21.29 -7.19 -17.15
CA GLU A 688 -22.21 -8.28 -17.54
C GLU A 688 -22.60 -9.14 -16.35
N HIS A 689 -23.67 -9.94 -16.51
CA HIS A 689 -24.13 -10.92 -15.52
C HIS A 689 -23.03 -11.87 -14.99
N SER A 690 -22.00 -12.19 -15.79
CA SER A 690 -20.83 -12.98 -15.35
C SER A 690 -19.52 -12.21 -15.30
N ALA A 691 -19.52 -10.88 -15.41
CA ALA A 691 -18.32 -10.04 -15.46
C ALA A 691 -18.58 -8.67 -14.80
N GLY A 692 -18.45 -8.63 -13.47
CA GLY A 692 -18.42 -7.41 -12.67
C GLY A 692 -16.98 -6.98 -12.35
N SER A 693 -16.49 -7.28 -11.15
CA SER A 693 -15.12 -6.95 -10.72
C SER A 693 -14.00 -7.56 -11.59
N ASP A 694 -14.24 -8.71 -12.22
CA ASP A 694 -13.39 -9.27 -13.28
C ASP A 694 -13.95 -8.94 -14.68
N VAL A 695 -13.99 -7.65 -15.00
CA VAL A 695 -14.69 -7.16 -16.19
C VAL A 695 -14.05 -7.61 -17.51
N VAL A 696 -12.77 -7.99 -17.50
CA VAL A 696 -12.05 -8.50 -18.69
C VAL A 696 -12.48 -9.91 -19.10
N SER A 697 -13.24 -10.60 -18.24
CA SER A 697 -13.89 -11.89 -18.52
C SER A 697 -15.30 -11.75 -19.14
N MET A 698 -15.66 -10.54 -19.61
CA MET A 698 -16.84 -10.27 -20.43
C MET A 698 -16.95 -11.22 -21.65
N LYS A 699 -18.18 -11.53 -22.06
CA LYS A 699 -18.53 -12.49 -23.12
C LYS A 699 -19.20 -11.85 -24.33
N THR A 700 -19.72 -10.62 -24.24
CA THR A 700 -20.25 -9.89 -25.40
C THR A 700 -19.19 -9.84 -26.49
N THR A 701 -19.52 -10.28 -27.70
CA THR A 701 -18.62 -10.37 -28.85
C THR A 701 -18.88 -9.25 -29.85
N ALA A 702 -17.87 -8.92 -30.65
CA ALA A 702 -17.97 -8.06 -31.83
C ALA A 702 -17.29 -8.77 -33.00
N LYS A 703 -18.09 -9.33 -33.91
CA LYS A 703 -17.59 -10.10 -35.06
C LYS A 703 -17.39 -9.17 -36.26
N GLU A 704 -16.18 -9.15 -36.81
CA GLU A 704 -15.84 -8.44 -38.04
C GLU A 704 -16.70 -8.90 -39.23
N VAL A 705 -17.20 -7.93 -40.01
CA VAL A 705 -17.99 -8.08 -41.24
C VAL A 705 -17.62 -6.97 -42.22
N ASP A 706 -18.14 -7.01 -43.44
CA ASP A 706 -17.94 -5.92 -44.39
C ASP A 706 -18.45 -4.58 -43.82
N GLY A 707 -17.65 -3.52 -43.96
CA GLY A 707 -17.91 -2.20 -43.39
C GLY A 707 -17.81 -2.04 -41.86
N GLY A 708 -17.72 -3.10 -41.05
CA GLY A 708 -17.71 -2.95 -39.59
C GLY A 708 -17.81 -4.24 -38.77
N TYR A 709 -18.62 -4.20 -37.70
CA TYR A 709 -18.74 -5.27 -36.69
C TYR A 709 -20.20 -5.58 -36.35
N LEU A 710 -20.51 -6.85 -36.08
CA LEU A 710 -21.77 -7.30 -35.47
C LEU A 710 -21.57 -7.60 -33.99
N LEU A 711 -22.17 -6.79 -33.12
CA LEU A 711 -22.16 -6.96 -31.67
C LEU A 711 -23.23 -7.97 -31.24
N ASN A 712 -22.85 -8.93 -30.39
CA ASN A 712 -23.71 -9.98 -29.87
C ASN A 712 -23.44 -10.23 -28.39
N GLY A 713 -24.43 -10.04 -27.51
CA GLY A 713 -24.34 -10.28 -26.06
C GLY A 713 -25.31 -9.46 -25.22
N THR A 714 -25.06 -9.40 -23.91
CA THR A 714 -25.86 -8.65 -22.93
C THR A 714 -24.96 -7.87 -21.98
N LYS A 715 -25.33 -6.62 -21.68
CA LYS A 715 -24.67 -5.73 -20.71
C LYS A 715 -25.62 -5.43 -19.55
N MET A 716 -25.10 -5.38 -18.33
CA MET A 716 -25.90 -5.35 -17.10
C MET A 716 -25.45 -4.24 -16.15
N TRP A 717 -26.39 -3.63 -15.44
CA TRP A 717 -26.21 -2.46 -14.56
C TRP A 717 -25.80 -1.18 -15.30
N ILE A 718 -26.32 -0.94 -16.51
CA ILE A 718 -25.90 0.18 -17.35
C ILE A 718 -26.68 1.45 -16.98
N THR A 719 -26.02 2.37 -16.28
CA THR A 719 -26.53 3.71 -15.96
C THR A 719 -26.77 4.52 -17.23
N ASN A 720 -27.87 5.28 -17.28
CA ASN A 720 -28.44 5.95 -18.44
C ASN A 720 -28.83 5.02 -19.61
N GLY A 721 -28.48 3.73 -19.58
CA GLY A 721 -28.74 2.76 -20.66
C GLY A 721 -30.18 2.69 -21.19
N PRO A 722 -31.24 2.88 -20.37
CA PRO A 722 -32.63 2.94 -20.86
C PRO A 722 -32.95 4.15 -21.76
N ASP A 723 -32.22 5.27 -21.60
CA ASP A 723 -32.50 6.56 -22.24
C ASP A 723 -31.37 7.02 -23.19
N ALA A 724 -30.24 6.32 -23.15
CA ALA A 724 -29.03 6.71 -23.86
C ALA A 724 -29.21 6.66 -25.37
N HIS A 725 -28.77 7.73 -26.03
CA HIS A 725 -28.73 7.87 -27.47
C HIS A 725 -27.39 7.37 -28.02
N THR A 726 -26.31 7.56 -27.24
CA THR A 726 -24.93 7.18 -27.59
C THR A 726 -24.33 6.38 -26.45
N ILE A 727 -23.90 5.14 -26.73
CA ILE A 727 -23.35 4.20 -25.73
C ILE A 727 -21.94 3.75 -26.11
N ILE A 728 -20.98 3.89 -25.20
CA ILE A 728 -19.64 3.29 -25.34
C ILE A 728 -19.70 1.83 -24.88
N VAL A 729 -19.72 0.88 -25.82
CA VAL A 729 -19.84 -0.56 -25.56
C VAL A 729 -18.49 -1.26 -25.65
N TYR A 730 -18.15 -2.07 -24.65
CA TYR A 730 -16.93 -2.90 -24.66
C TYR A 730 -17.26 -4.35 -25.03
N ALA A 731 -16.61 -4.87 -26.08
CA ALA A 731 -16.89 -6.21 -26.61
C ALA A 731 -15.62 -6.93 -27.08
N LYS A 732 -15.70 -8.27 -27.14
CA LYS A 732 -14.62 -9.17 -27.57
C LYS A 732 -14.56 -9.28 -29.08
N THR A 733 -13.56 -8.66 -29.69
CA THR A 733 -13.14 -8.89 -31.08
C THR A 733 -12.30 -10.17 -31.22
N ILE A 734 -11.64 -10.61 -30.16
CA ILE A 734 -11.03 -11.94 -30.05
C ILE A 734 -11.52 -12.59 -28.74
N PRO A 735 -12.51 -13.50 -28.77
CA PRO A 735 -13.09 -14.11 -27.55
C PRO A 735 -12.04 -14.67 -26.58
N ASP A 736 -11.16 -15.54 -27.07
CA ASP A 736 -10.09 -16.18 -26.29
C ASP A 736 -8.89 -15.26 -26.02
N GLY A 737 -8.90 -14.02 -26.53
CA GLY A 737 -7.80 -13.05 -26.40
C GLY A 737 -7.61 -12.46 -25.01
N GLY A 738 -8.43 -12.84 -24.03
CA GLY A 738 -8.41 -12.29 -22.67
C GLY A 738 -8.60 -10.77 -22.68
N SER A 739 -7.77 -10.04 -21.92
CA SER A 739 -7.73 -8.57 -21.92
C SER A 739 -7.18 -7.97 -23.23
N LYS A 740 -6.50 -8.76 -24.06
CA LYS A 740 -5.94 -8.34 -25.37
C LYS A 740 -6.88 -8.58 -26.54
N GLY A 741 -8.11 -9.06 -26.29
CA GLY A 741 -9.12 -9.34 -27.30
C GLY A 741 -10.35 -8.45 -27.21
N ILE A 742 -10.29 -7.35 -26.45
CA ILE A 742 -11.40 -6.43 -26.19
C ILE A 742 -11.20 -5.15 -27.03
N THR A 743 -12.29 -4.63 -27.60
CA THR A 743 -12.37 -3.37 -28.35
C THR A 743 -13.54 -2.55 -27.78
N ALA A 744 -13.46 -1.22 -27.91
CA ALA A 744 -14.53 -0.29 -27.53
C ALA A 744 -15.23 0.23 -28.79
N PHE A 745 -16.55 0.45 -28.70
CA PHE A 745 -17.43 0.77 -29.82
C PHE A 745 -18.41 1.87 -29.42
N ILE A 746 -18.77 2.73 -30.36
CA ILE A 746 -19.82 3.75 -30.21
C ILE A 746 -21.10 3.21 -30.84
N VAL A 747 -22.14 3.01 -30.04
CA VAL A 747 -23.45 2.52 -30.50
C VAL A 747 -24.48 3.64 -30.40
N GLU A 748 -25.06 4.00 -31.55
CA GLU A 748 -26.15 4.96 -31.71
C GLU A 748 -27.48 4.21 -31.62
N THR A 749 -28.23 4.38 -30.53
CA THR A 749 -29.32 3.45 -30.16
C THR A 749 -30.57 3.58 -31.02
N ALA A 750 -30.83 4.76 -31.59
CA ALA A 750 -32.05 5.04 -32.35
C ALA A 750 -32.19 4.18 -33.63
N ASP A 751 -31.08 3.91 -34.31
CA ASP A 751 -31.04 3.14 -35.57
C ASP A 751 -30.42 1.73 -35.41
N ALA A 752 -29.96 1.38 -34.20
CA ALA A 752 -29.32 0.11 -33.89
C ALA A 752 -30.30 -1.08 -33.92
N LYS A 753 -30.59 -1.60 -35.12
CA LYS A 753 -31.35 -2.85 -35.30
C LYS A 753 -30.71 -3.98 -34.49
N GLY A 754 -31.50 -4.63 -33.65
CA GLY A 754 -31.05 -5.68 -32.73
C GLY A 754 -30.62 -5.19 -31.34
N PHE A 755 -30.56 -3.88 -31.10
CA PHE A 755 -30.41 -3.31 -29.76
C PHE A 755 -31.76 -3.32 -29.03
N SER A 756 -31.75 -3.64 -27.74
CA SER A 756 -32.95 -3.52 -26.90
C SER A 756 -32.63 -3.36 -25.42
N LEU A 757 -33.49 -2.62 -24.72
CA LEU A 757 -33.58 -2.64 -23.26
C LEU A 757 -34.34 -3.90 -22.84
N VAL A 758 -33.67 -4.83 -22.15
CA VAL A 758 -34.28 -6.06 -21.63
C VAL A 758 -35.13 -5.76 -20.40
N SER A 759 -34.59 -4.94 -19.48
CA SER A 759 -35.32 -4.46 -18.31
C SER A 759 -34.72 -3.15 -17.77
N LYS A 760 -35.57 -2.29 -17.21
CA LYS A 760 -35.16 -1.19 -16.32
C LYS A 760 -35.18 -1.72 -14.89
N LEU A 761 -34.16 -1.39 -14.11
CA LEU A 761 -33.86 -2.02 -12.83
C LEU A 761 -34.37 -1.18 -11.65
N ASP A 762 -35.12 -1.81 -10.74
CA ASP A 762 -35.55 -1.21 -9.47
C ASP A 762 -34.45 -1.36 -8.42
N LYS A 763 -34.10 -0.27 -7.73
CA LYS A 763 -32.87 -0.18 -6.91
C LYS A 763 -33.14 0.30 -5.49
N LEU A 764 -32.28 -0.10 -4.55
CA LEU A 764 -32.29 0.36 -3.15
C LEU A 764 -32.24 1.90 -3.07
N GLY A 765 -31.24 2.49 -3.72
CA GLY A 765 -31.06 3.93 -3.87
C GLY A 765 -30.62 4.26 -5.29
N MET A 766 -30.25 5.52 -5.52
CA MET A 766 -29.96 6.08 -6.84
C MET A 766 -31.14 5.86 -7.82
N ARG A 767 -32.36 5.96 -7.29
CA ARG A 767 -33.61 5.61 -7.99
C ARG A 767 -33.95 6.57 -9.13
N GLY A 768 -33.62 7.85 -8.96
CA GLY A 768 -33.62 8.84 -10.03
C GLY A 768 -32.57 8.68 -11.13
N SER A 769 -31.65 7.71 -11.00
CA SER A 769 -30.70 7.38 -12.05
C SER A 769 -31.20 6.16 -12.80
N ASN A 770 -31.55 6.31 -14.08
CA ASN A 770 -32.04 5.18 -14.87
C ASN A 770 -30.93 4.15 -15.09
N THR A 771 -31.26 2.87 -14.93
CA THR A 771 -30.29 1.76 -15.02
C THR A 771 -30.95 0.56 -15.67
N GLY A 772 -30.29 -0.07 -16.63
CA GLY A 772 -30.88 -1.17 -17.40
C GLY A 772 -29.98 -2.37 -17.66
N GLU A 773 -30.61 -3.46 -18.07
CA GLU A 773 -30.00 -4.53 -18.84
C GLU A 773 -30.21 -4.27 -20.34
N LEU A 774 -29.12 -4.32 -21.12
CA LEU A 774 -29.12 -4.07 -22.56
C LEU A 774 -28.74 -5.34 -23.32
N ALA A 775 -29.51 -5.71 -24.34
CA ALA A 775 -29.21 -6.80 -25.25
C ALA A 775 -28.78 -6.28 -26.63
N PHE A 776 -27.85 -7.01 -27.24
CA PHE A 776 -27.33 -6.80 -28.57
C PHE A 776 -27.48 -8.11 -29.34
N ASP A 777 -28.41 -8.17 -30.29
CA ASP A 777 -28.59 -9.28 -31.23
C ASP A 777 -28.15 -8.81 -32.62
N ASN A 778 -26.94 -9.19 -33.03
CA ASN A 778 -26.34 -8.82 -34.32
C ASN A 778 -26.38 -7.31 -34.64
N VAL A 779 -26.15 -6.47 -33.63
CA VAL A 779 -26.14 -5.01 -33.78
C VAL A 779 -24.94 -4.60 -34.64
N PHE A 780 -25.22 -4.03 -35.82
CA PHE A 780 -24.17 -3.52 -36.70
C PHE A 780 -23.60 -2.20 -36.16
N VAL A 781 -22.27 -2.14 -36.07
CA VAL A 781 -21.50 -0.93 -35.74
C VAL A 781 -20.49 -0.72 -36.87
N PRO A 782 -20.50 0.44 -37.55
CA PRO A 782 -19.59 0.69 -38.66
C PRO A 782 -18.15 0.94 -38.19
N SER A 783 -17.19 0.85 -39.09
CA SER A 783 -15.75 0.91 -38.77
C SER A 783 -15.32 2.24 -38.14
N GLU A 784 -15.92 3.35 -38.56
CA GLU A 784 -15.72 4.68 -38.01
C GLU A 784 -16.28 4.87 -36.58
N ASN A 785 -17.07 3.92 -36.07
CA ASN A 785 -17.56 3.91 -34.69
C ASN A 785 -16.70 3.02 -33.75
N VAL A 786 -15.55 2.50 -34.20
CA VAL A 786 -14.57 1.88 -33.30
C VAL A 786 -13.87 2.97 -32.48
N LEU A 787 -13.96 2.91 -31.15
CA LEU A 787 -13.36 3.90 -30.25
C LEU A 787 -11.93 3.47 -29.89
N GLY A 788 -10.94 4.25 -30.33
CA GLY A 788 -9.53 3.92 -30.20
C GLY A 788 -9.11 2.66 -31.00
N PRO A 789 -7.92 2.09 -30.73
CA PRO A 789 -7.42 0.99 -31.56
C PRO A 789 -8.09 -0.37 -31.26
N ILE A 790 -8.36 -1.13 -32.32
CA ILE A 790 -8.85 -2.52 -32.26
C ILE A 790 -7.95 -3.37 -31.35
N ASN A 791 -8.57 -4.24 -30.54
CA ASN A 791 -7.92 -5.08 -29.52
C ASN A 791 -7.18 -4.29 -28.42
N LYS A 792 -7.45 -2.98 -28.26
CA LYS A 792 -6.95 -2.11 -27.18
C LYS A 792 -8.05 -1.50 -26.32
N GLY A 793 -9.26 -2.07 -26.28
CA GLY A 793 -10.35 -1.59 -25.41
C GLY A 793 -9.98 -1.51 -23.92
N VAL A 794 -9.11 -2.39 -23.42
CA VAL A 794 -8.59 -2.28 -22.03
C VAL A 794 -7.67 -1.06 -21.85
N ARG A 795 -7.01 -0.56 -22.89
CA ARG A 795 -6.29 0.73 -22.86
C ARG A 795 -7.30 1.89 -22.76
N VAL A 796 -8.32 1.90 -23.63
CA VAL A 796 -9.40 2.91 -23.63
C VAL A 796 -10.11 3.00 -22.28
N LEU A 797 -10.35 1.85 -21.63
CA LEU A 797 -10.86 1.79 -20.26
C LEU A 797 -9.91 2.44 -19.26
N MET A 798 -8.64 2.00 -19.23
CA MET A 798 -7.66 2.44 -18.23
C MET A 798 -7.23 3.90 -18.42
N GLU A 799 -7.42 4.50 -19.60
CA GLU A 799 -7.16 5.93 -19.82
C GLU A 799 -8.20 6.87 -19.20
N GLY A 800 -9.38 6.37 -18.82
CA GLY A 800 -10.41 7.13 -18.11
C GLY A 800 -10.75 6.63 -16.70
N LEU A 801 -10.52 5.34 -16.38
CA LEU A 801 -11.04 4.70 -15.15
C LEU A 801 -10.56 5.31 -13.82
N ASP A 802 -9.34 5.84 -13.74
CA ASP A 802 -8.87 6.51 -12.52
C ASP A 802 -9.41 7.94 -12.38
N LEU A 803 -9.68 8.61 -13.50
CA LEU A 803 -10.37 9.91 -13.54
C LEU A 803 -11.87 9.74 -13.24
N GLU A 804 -12.49 8.63 -13.67
CA GLU A 804 -13.83 8.21 -13.24
C GLU A 804 -13.90 8.09 -11.71
N ARG A 805 -12.95 7.38 -11.10
CA ARG A 805 -12.87 7.22 -9.64
C ARG A 805 -12.71 8.55 -8.92
N LEU A 806 -11.84 9.44 -9.43
CA LEU A 806 -11.64 10.78 -8.90
C LEU A 806 -12.96 11.57 -8.88
N VAL A 807 -13.59 11.78 -10.03
CA VAL A 807 -14.81 12.61 -10.13
C VAL A 807 -15.96 12.00 -9.33
N LEU A 808 -16.11 10.67 -9.33
CA LEU A 808 -17.12 10.00 -8.51
C LEU A 808 -16.84 10.11 -7.00
N SER A 809 -15.60 10.38 -6.55
CA SER A 809 -15.30 10.58 -5.13
C SER A 809 -15.87 11.87 -4.54
N ALA A 810 -16.19 12.86 -5.40
CA ALA A 810 -16.90 14.07 -5.01
C ALA A 810 -18.39 13.82 -4.69
N GLY A 811 -19.02 12.80 -5.28
CA GLY A 811 -20.43 12.48 -5.05
C GLY A 811 -20.77 12.14 -3.58
N PRO A 812 -20.00 11.24 -2.93
CA PRO A 812 -20.06 11.01 -1.49
C PRO A 812 -19.91 12.27 -0.63
N LEU A 813 -19.12 13.27 -1.06
CA LEU A 813 -18.95 14.52 -0.32
C LEU A 813 -20.26 15.31 -0.25
N GLY A 814 -20.94 15.43 -1.39
CA GLY A 814 -22.26 16.07 -1.47
C GLY A 814 -23.29 15.40 -0.56
N LEU A 815 -23.31 14.07 -0.53
CA LEU A 815 -24.19 13.30 0.35
C LEU A 815 -23.85 13.49 1.85
N MET A 816 -22.57 13.64 2.20
CA MET A 816 -22.15 13.98 3.56
C MET A 816 -22.54 15.40 3.96
N GLN A 817 -22.38 16.38 3.07
CA GLN A 817 -22.81 17.76 3.32
C GLN A 817 -24.33 17.86 3.44
N ALA A 818 -25.11 17.20 2.56
CA ALA A 818 -26.57 17.14 2.64
C ALA A 818 -27.08 16.48 3.94
N SER A 819 -26.35 15.47 4.42
CA SER A 819 -26.60 14.86 5.74
C SER A 819 -26.44 15.88 6.86
N LEU A 820 -25.33 16.62 6.88
CA LEU A 820 -25.05 17.68 7.85
C LEU A 820 -26.06 18.83 7.77
N ASP A 821 -26.38 19.30 6.55
CA ASP A 821 -27.36 20.35 6.27
C ASP A 821 -28.76 19.99 6.82
N THR A 822 -29.13 18.71 6.79
CA THR A 822 -30.40 18.23 7.34
C THR A 822 -30.40 18.15 8.87
N VAL A 823 -29.33 17.60 9.47
CA VAL A 823 -29.32 17.31 10.92
C VAL A 823 -28.88 18.47 11.79
N LEU A 824 -28.08 19.41 11.29
CA LEU A 824 -27.64 20.57 12.08
C LEU A 824 -28.84 21.46 12.50
N PRO A 825 -29.76 21.86 11.62
CA PRO A 825 -30.98 22.57 12.03
C PRO A 825 -31.88 21.72 12.94
N TYR A 826 -32.09 20.45 12.60
CA TYR A 826 -32.95 19.56 13.38
C TYR A 826 -32.45 19.38 14.83
N THR A 827 -31.16 19.13 15.03
CA THR A 827 -30.58 18.90 16.37
C THR A 827 -30.60 20.16 17.25
N HIS A 828 -30.53 21.35 16.66
CA HIS A 828 -30.66 22.63 17.39
C HIS A 828 -32.11 23.03 17.69
N GLN A 829 -33.09 22.49 16.96
CA GLN A 829 -34.53 22.76 17.18
C GLN A 829 -35.20 21.69 18.06
N ARG A 830 -34.89 20.41 17.83
CA ARG A 830 -35.48 19.27 18.54
C ARG A 830 -35.04 19.25 20.00
N ARG A 831 -35.99 19.30 20.94
CA ARG A 831 -35.73 19.24 22.38
C ARG A 831 -36.03 17.88 22.99
N GLN A 832 -35.17 17.43 23.89
CA GLN A 832 -35.38 16.31 24.83
C GLN A 832 -34.67 16.63 26.16
N PHE A 833 -35.15 16.10 27.29
CA PHE A 833 -34.59 16.40 28.62
C PHE A 833 -34.48 17.92 28.92
N GLY A 834 -35.41 18.72 28.37
CA GLY A 834 -35.47 20.19 28.50
C GLY A 834 -34.64 21.00 27.49
N ALA A 835 -33.51 20.46 27.04
CA ALA A 835 -32.56 21.16 26.16
C ALA A 835 -32.70 20.75 24.68
N PRO A 836 -32.16 21.55 23.72
CA PRO A 836 -31.96 21.09 22.34
C PRO A 836 -30.99 19.91 22.30
N ILE A 837 -31.25 18.89 21.48
CA ILE A 837 -30.41 17.69 21.48
C ILE A 837 -28.96 17.96 21.03
N ALA A 838 -28.71 19.05 20.30
CA ALA A 838 -27.37 19.55 19.99
C ALA A 838 -26.51 19.95 21.21
N THR A 839 -27.07 20.10 22.41
CA THR A 839 -26.27 20.33 23.64
C THR A 839 -25.86 19.03 24.34
N ASN A 840 -26.29 17.87 23.86
CA ASN A 840 -25.96 16.58 24.47
C ASN A 840 -24.62 16.08 23.93
N GLN A 841 -23.67 15.75 24.81
CA GLN A 841 -22.28 15.43 24.42
C GLN A 841 -22.15 14.31 23.38
N LEU A 842 -23.00 13.27 23.45
CA LEU A 842 -23.01 12.18 22.46
C LEU A 842 -23.51 12.61 21.07
N VAL A 843 -24.41 13.60 21.01
CA VAL A 843 -24.85 14.24 19.76
C VAL A 843 -23.76 15.15 19.21
N GLN A 844 -23.10 15.91 20.08
CA GLN A 844 -21.97 16.78 19.71
C GLN A 844 -20.79 15.97 19.14
N GLY A 845 -20.44 14.85 19.79
CA GLY A 845 -19.42 13.92 19.29
C GLY A 845 -19.78 13.38 17.90
N LYS A 846 -21.02 12.91 17.71
CA LYS A 846 -21.48 12.40 16.41
C LYS A 846 -21.49 13.47 15.31
N LEU A 847 -21.89 14.71 15.61
CA LEU A 847 -21.80 15.83 14.68
C LEU A 847 -20.35 16.19 14.33
N ALA A 848 -19.44 16.16 15.30
CA ALA A 848 -18.02 16.39 15.10
C ALA A 848 -17.36 15.27 14.26
N ASP A 849 -17.72 14.01 14.51
CA ASP A 849 -17.33 12.87 13.69
C ASP A 849 -17.80 13.05 12.24
N MET A 850 -19.09 13.36 12.03
CA MET A 850 -19.65 13.58 10.69
C MET A 850 -18.93 14.70 9.92
N TYR A 851 -18.69 15.84 10.57
CA TYR A 851 -17.95 16.95 9.98
C TYR A 851 -16.50 16.57 9.66
N THR A 852 -15.82 15.84 10.56
CA THR A 852 -14.43 15.42 10.37
C THR A 852 -14.30 14.43 9.22
N LYS A 853 -15.19 13.44 9.14
CA LYS A 853 -15.28 12.46 8.03
C LYS A 853 -15.47 13.15 6.68
N TYR A 854 -16.36 14.14 6.62
CA TYR A 854 -16.58 14.98 5.43
C TYR A 854 -15.32 15.77 5.06
N ARG A 855 -14.76 16.57 5.97
CA ARG A 855 -13.59 17.42 5.67
C ARG A 855 -12.35 16.61 5.28
N ALA A 856 -12.11 15.46 5.91
CA ALA A 856 -11.01 14.56 5.52
C ALA A 856 -11.20 13.99 4.11
N SER A 857 -12.42 13.53 3.78
CA SER A 857 -12.76 13.01 2.44
C SER A 857 -12.65 14.09 1.36
N SER A 858 -13.13 15.29 1.67
CA SER A 858 -13.08 16.46 0.78
C SER A 858 -11.63 16.90 0.53
N ALA A 859 -10.82 17.04 1.59
CA ALA A 859 -9.41 17.39 1.47
C ALA A 859 -8.62 16.37 0.62
N PHE A 860 -8.87 15.06 0.77
CA PHE A 860 -8.20 14.05 -0.04
C PHE A 860 -8.66 14.12 -1.51
N THR A 861 -9.98 14.19 -1.75
CA THR A 861 -10.56 14.30 -3.11
C THR A 861 -10.00 15.50 -3.88
N TYR A 862 -10.06 16.69 -3.30
CA TYR A 862 -9.59 17.91 -3.95
C TYR A 862 -8.07 17.97 -4.06
N ALA A 863 -7.30 17.39 -3.13
CA ALA A 863 -5.85 17.30 -3.28
C ALA A 863 -5.43 16.44 -4.48
N VAL A 864 -6.12 15.31 -4.73
CA VAL A 864 -5.82 14.45 -5.89
C VAL A 864 -6.30 15.10 -7.19
N ALA A 865 -7.46 15.75 -7.20
CA ALA A 865 -7.94 16.49 -8.37
C ALA A 865 -6.99 17.64 -8.74
N ARG A 866 -6.57 18.40 -7.72
CA ARG A 866 -5.60 19.50 -7.88
C ARG A 866 -4.26 19.01 -8.41
N ALA A 867 -3.69 17.96 -7.83
CA ALA A 867 -2.41 17.42 -8.30
C ALA A 867 -2.47 16.99 -9.78
N ILE A 868 -3.57 16.37 -10.19
CA ILE A 868 -3.79 15.95 -11.58
C ILE A 868 -3.91 17.15 -12.51
N ASP A 869 -4.69 18.18 -12.15
CA ASP A 869 -4.82 19.41 -12.93
C ASP A 869 -3.50 20.22 -12.97
N GLU A 870 -2.82 20.41 -11.85
CA GLU A 870 -1.51 21.09 -11.82
C GLU A 870 -0.46 20.35 -12.68
N SER A 871 -0.54 19.01 -12.77
CA SER A 871 0.35 18.18 -13.62
C SER A 871 0.01 18.14 -15.12
N HIS A 872 -0.98 18.89 -15.61
CA HIS A 872 -1.52 18.81 -16.98
C HIS A 872 -0.51 18.74 -18.16
N GLU A 873 0.70 19.32 -18.04
CA GLU A 873 1.77 19.24 -19.04
C GLU A 873 2.33 17.80 -19.21
N ASP A 874 2.47 17.05 -18.11
CA ASP A 874 2.81 15.61 -18.08
C ASP A 874 2.00 14.90 -16.96
N PRO A 875 0.75 14.49 -17.23
CA PRO A 875 -0.22 14.16 -16.17
C PRO A 875 0.13 12.97 -15.26
N GLU A 876 0.49 13.25 -13.99
CA GLU A 876 0.83 12.22 -12.99
C GLU A 876 -0.43 11.62 -12.31
N ILE A 877 -1.22 10.87 -13.07
CA ILE A 877 -2.41 10.19 -12.53
C ILE A 877 -1.99 8.94 -11.73
N ARG A 878 -1.79 9.12 -10.42
CA ARG A 878 -1.50 8.04 -9.47
C ARG A 878 -2.76 7.22 -9.17
N THR A 879 -2.88 6.04 -9.81
CA THR A 879 -3.98 5.08 -9.66
C THR A 879 -4.40 4.81 -8.21
N GLN A 880 -3.44 4.67 -7.30
CA GLN A 880 -3.69 4.42 -5.87
C GLN A 880 -4.33 5.59 -5.14
N ASP A 881 -4.05 6.82 -5.55
CA ASP A 881 -4.60 8.02 -4.91
C ASP A 881 -6.04 8.24 -5.38
N CYS A 882 -6.29 8.07 -6.69
CA CYS A 882 -7.63 8.08 -7.27
C CYS A 882 -8.52 6.98 -6.68
N ALA A 883 -8.00 5.75 -6.56
CA ALA A 883 -8.71 4.64 -5.92
C ALA A 883 -8.89 4.86 -4.41
N GLY A 884 -7.94 5.53 -3.75
CA GLY A 884 -7.98 5.88 -2.33
C GLY A 884 -9.05 6.92 -1.99
N ALA A 885 -9.18 7.96 -2.81
CA ALA A 885 -10.16 9.03 -2.62
C ALA A 885 -11.60 8.47 -2.61
N ILE A 886 -12.01 7.74 -3.66
CA ILE A 886 -13.34 7.12 -3.72
C ILE A 886 -13.54 6.00 -2.69
N LEU A 887 -12.48 5.24 -2.33
CA LEU A 887 -12.56 4.24 -1.25
C LEU A 887 -12.90 4.90 0.09
N TYR A 888 -12.19 5.96 0.46
CA TYR A 888 -12.39 6.63 1.74
C TYR A 888 -13.72 7.40 1.76
N ALA A 889 -13.99 8.21 0.74
CA ALA A 889 -15.18 9.06 0.67
C ALA A 889 -16.48 8.23 0.67
N ALA A 890 -16.54 7.12 -0.07
CA ALA A 890 -17.72 6.26 -0.13
C ALA A 890 -18.08 5.64 1.23
N GLU A 891 -17.12 5.01 1.90
CA GLU A 891 -17.36 4.36 3.19
C GLU A 891 -17.73 5.38 4.28
N ARG A 892 -17.08 6.56 4.26
CA ARG A 892 -17.44 7.65 5.16
C ARG A 892 -18.84 8.20 4.89
N ALA A 893 -19.29 8.30 3.64
CA ALA A 893 -20.64 8.77 3.33
C ALA A 893 -21.74 7.82 3.83
N SER A 894 -21.57 6.51 3.70
CA SER A 894 -22.49 5.52 4.28
C SER A 894 -22.58 5.66 5.81
N GLU A 895 -21.45 5.84 6.50
CA GLU A 895 -21.43 6.09 7.95
C GLU A 895 -22.14 7.41 8.32
N VAL A 896 -21.81 8.51 7.64
CA VAL A 896 -22.37 9.85 7.92
C VAL A 896 -23.87 9.88 7.67
N ALA A 897 -24.36 9.21 6.63
CA ALA A 897 -25.79 9.11 6.37
C ALA A 897 -26.53 8.24 7.41
N ALA A 898 -25.90 7.17 7.90
CA ALA A 898 -26.44 6.36 9.00
C ALA A 898 -26.43 7.14 10.34
N ASP A 899 -25.36 7.87 10.62
CA ASP A 899 -25.26 8.80 11.75
C ASP A 899 -26.35 9.89 11.66
N ALA A 900 -26.66 10.39 10.46
CA ALA A 900 -27.72 11.37 10.23
C ALA A 900 -29.13 10.83 10.51
N VAL A 901 -29.43 9.61 10.05
CA VAL A 901 -30.67 8.88 10.41
C VAL A 901 -30.77 8.76 11.94
N GLN A 902 -29.69 8.33 12.60
CA GLN A 902 -29.67 8.15 14.06
C GLN A 902 -29.85 9.47 14.83
N LEU A 903 -29.29 10.58 14.35
CA LEU A 903 -29.46 11.92 14.95
C LEU A 903 -30.88 12.46 14.82
N MET A 904 -31.61 12.07 13.77
CA MET A 904 -33.04 12.40 13.63
C MET A 904 -33.93 11.45 14.45
N GLY A 905 -33.42 10.29 14.84
CA GLY A 905 -34.13 9.26 15.61
C GLY A 905 -35.28 8.67 14.80
N GLY A 906 -36.45 8.51 15.43
CA GLY A 906 -37.65 8.00 14.73
C GLY A 906 -38.02 8.79 13.48
N MET A 907 -37.76 10.11 13.44
CA MET A 907 -37.98 10.90 12.22
C MET A 907 -37.03 10.52 11.09
N GLY A 908 -35.79 10.12 11.37
CA GLY A 908 -34.80 9.76 10.36
C GLY A 908 -35.13 8.47 9.60
N TYR A 909 -36.03 7.65 10.14
CA TYR A 909 -36.53 6.43 9.52
C TYR A 909 -37.77 6.67 8.64
N MET A 910 -38.34 7.88 8.66
CA MET A 910 -39.50 8.26 7.85
C MET A 910 -39.04 8.78 6.47
N ASN A 911 -39.79 8.47 5.41
CA ASN A 911 -39.44 8.90 4.04
C ASN A 911 -39.73 10.38 3.79
N GLU A 912 -40.43 11.04 4.72
CA GLU A 912 -40.74 12.45 4.76
C GLU A 912 -39.49 13.34 4.94
N VAL A 913 -38.33 12.78 5.30
CA VAL A 913 -37.04 13.49 5.44
C VAL A 913 -35.95 12.85 4.56
N PRO A 914 -34.99 13.63 4.02
CA PRO A 914 -34.06 13.11 3.01
C PRO A 914 -33.01 12.11 3.52
N VAL A 915 -32.73 12.03 4.84
CA VAL A 915 -31.64 11.17 5.36
C VAL A 915 -31.80 9.69 5.01
N GLY A 916 -33.04 9.17 4.97
CA GLY A 916 -33.33 7.81 4.52
C GLY A 916 -33.10 7.58 3.03
N ARG A 917 -33.22 8.62 2.19
CA ARG A 917 -32.81 8.60 0.76
C ARG A 917 -31.29 8.66 0.65
N ILE A 918 -30.66 9.61 1.34
CA ILE A 918 -29.21 9.85 1.31
C ILE A 918 -28.43 8.59 1.70
N LEU A 919 -28.88 7.83 2.72
CA LEU A 919 -28.26 6.55 3.12
C LEU A 919 -28.38 5.46 2.03
N ARG A 920 -29.53 5.38 1.36
CA ARG A 920 -29.74 4.43 0.25
C ARG A 920 -28.91 4.78 -0.97
N ASP A 921 -28.78 6.07 -1.28
CA ASP A 921 -27.96 6.60 -2.37
C ASP A 921 -26.46 6.36 -2.10
N ALA A 922 -25.97 6.72 -0.91
CA ALA A 922 -24.57 6.62 -0.52
C ALA A 922 -23.98 5.21 -0.72
N LYS A 923 -24.77 4.17 -0.41
CA LYS A 923 -24.31 2.78 -0.46
C LYS A 923 -23.84 2.32 -1.85
N LEU A 924 -24.31 2.93 -2.95
CA LEU A 924 -23.83 2.56 -4.28
C LEU A 924 -22.34 2.90 -4.47
N TYR A 925 -21.82 3.96 -3.84
CA TYR A 925 -20.43 4.38 -4.02
C TYR A 925 -19.40 3.40 -3.45
N GLU A 926 -19.79 2.44 -2.61
CA GLU A 926 -18.92 1.31 -2.19
C GLU A 926 -18.83 0.19 -3.25
N ILE A 927 -19.71 0.21 -4.26
CA ILE A 927 -19.98 -0.91 -5.18
C ILE A 927 -19.67 -0.53 -6.64
N GLY A 928 -20.12 0.64 -7.10
CA GLY A 928 -19.88 1.18 -8.45
C GLY A 928 -18.40 1.55 -8.70
N ALA A 929 -18.01 1.78 -9.96
CA ALA A 929 -16.63 2.09 -10.38
C ALA A 929 -15.55 1.07 -9.89
N GLY A 930 -15.99 -0.16 -9.59
CA GLY A 930 -15.22 -1.19 -8.89
C GLY A 930 -15.34 -1.05 -7.38
N THR A 931 -15.65 -2.16 -6.69
CA THR A 931 -15.97 -2.16 -5.25
C THR A 931 -14.81 -1.72 -4.36
N SER A 932 -15.09 -1.41 -3.09
CA SER A 932 -14.08 -1.12 -2.07
C SER A 932 -12.94 -2.15 -2.00
N GLU A 933 -13.22 -3.44 -2.24
CA GLU A 933 -12.24 -4.53 -2.25
C GLU A 933 -11.35 -4.46 -3.49
N VAL A 934 -11.92 -4.10 -4.65
CA VAL A 934 -11.15 -3.87 -5.88
C VAL A 934 -10.22 -2.67 -5.70
N ARG A 935 -10.68 -1.59 -5.05
CA ARG A 935 -9.86 -0.41 -4.75
C ARG A 935 -8.71 -0.76 -3.80
N ARG A 936 -8.99 -1.46 -2.70
CA ARG A 936 -7.97 -1.99 -1.76
C ARG A 936 -6.94 -2.87 -2.48
N MET A 937 -7.39 -3.78 -3.35
CA MET A 937 -6.51 -4.62 -4.17
C MET A 937 -5.65 -3.81 -5.14
N VAL A 938 -6.20 -2.77 -5.78
CA VAL A 938 -5.49 -1.89 -6.70
C VAL A 938 -4.41 -1.08 -5.97
N ILE A 939 -4.73 -0.48 -4.82
CA ILE A 939 -3.78 0.23 -3.96
C ILE A 939 -2.63 -0.70 -3.51
N GLY A 940 -2.96 -1.90 -3.01
CA GLY A 940 -1.95 -2.89 -2.63
C GLY A 940 -1.08 -3.38 -3.80
N ARG A 941 -1.61 -3.43 -5.02
CA ARG A 941 -0.83 -3.72 -6.24
C ARG A 941 0.09 -2.58 -6.62
N ALA A 942 -0.32 -1.31 -6.43
CA ALA A 942 0.54 -0.16 -6.66
C ALA A 942 1.73 -0.14 -5.70
N PHE A 943 1.52 -0.34 -4.39
CA PHE A 943 2.61 -0.42 -3.41
C PHE A 943 3.60 -1.55 -3.72
N ASN A 944 3.11 -2.73 -4.15
CA ASN A 944 3.96 -3.84 -4.59
C ASN A 944 4.76 -3.53 -5.88
N LYS A 945 4.28 -2.62 -6.73
CA LYS A 945 5.02 -2.11 -7.89
C LYS A 945 6.09 -1.10 -7.44
N GLU A 946 5.69 -0.06 -6.72
CA GLU A 946 6.60 1.00 -6.22
C GLU A 946 7.74 0.43 -5.35
N PHE A 947 7.48 -0.57 -4.52
CA PHE A 947 8.51 -1.22 -3.70
C PHE A 947 9.50 -2.06 -4.53
N LYS A 948 9.08 -2.60 -5.68
CA LYS A 948 9.94 -3.38 -6.59
C LYS A 948 10.80 -2.46 -7.50
N GLU A 949 10.42 -1.20 -7.61
CA GLU A 949 11.12 -0.18 -8.41
C GLU A 949 12.14 0.62 -7.57
N ARG A 950 12.39 0.19 -6.32
CA ARG A 950 13.40 0.69 -5.37
C ARG A 950 14.49 -0.37 -5.08
#